data_AF-A0A942KL80-F1
#
_entry.id   AF-A0A942KL80-F1
#
_cell.length_a   1.000
_cell.length_b   1.000
_cell.length_c   1.000
_cell.angle_alpha   90.00
_cell.angle_beta   90.00
_cell.angle_gamma   90.00
#
_symmetry.space_group_name_H-M   'P 1'
#
loop_
_entity.id
_entity.type
_entity.pdbx_description
1 polymer ?
#
loop_
_entity_poly.entity_id
_entity_poly.type
_entity_poly.pdbx_seq_one_letter_code
_entity_poly.pdbx_strand_id
1 'polypeptide(L)'
;MTDNMQPILRKSLSLADRTINLETGRFAKQAGGAVLVESGDTVVLVTATASTVPREGIDFFPLTVDYEERLYAVGKIPGGFIKREGRPSEKAILSSRLIDRPIRPLFPKNYRNDVHIVATVMSVDQNSPPEILAIIGASAALAISEIPFLQTIGAVIIGLNDGKIIINPTLDMADKSSLHLVVAGTGDAVMMVEAGAREVPEPVILDAIMTGHDNIKKIVHFIDEFRTEALSLGLAKVKNNLETNDVHAELELELESKIKPELLQVIKTAISEKWKKLQREAAINEVKDNLFARLIQDYQERLAQTPDLAKKFKEIISKSEKAVVRDLMIMEKLRVDGRGMDEVRPISCEVGVLPRTHGSGVFVRGETQILNVATLGAVGDEQILDGLGVEESKRYMHHYNFPPFSVGETRPMRGPGRREIGHGALAERALEPVLPSEEEFPYTIRLVSEVLGSNGSTSMGSVCASTLSLMDAGVPIKAPVAGVAMGLIKDDAGFAILTDIQGIEDALGDMDFKVAGTAKGITALQMDIKIQGIDESILNKALEQAYRGRMHIMEKMLETIKEPRKELSPFAPRIIRTVIDPDKIRGIIGPGGKIIKKIIEETGVEIDIEDDGRVFIAAIDQAAGQKAMHIIECLIQDVQVGKTYVGKVTKIMDFGAFVEVIPGVLGVPGKEGLVHISQLAEERVGKVEDVVREGDEILVKAIGFDQQGRLKLSRKEALRAKK
;
A
#
# COMPACT_ATOMS: atom_id res chain seq x y z
N MET A 1 13.45 38.02 41.12
CA MET A 1 13.53 36.68 40.50
C MET A 1 13.59 36.91 39.01
N THR A 2 14.80 37.09 38.50
CA THR A 2 15.06 37.45 37.09
C THR A 2 14.87 36.23 36.21
N ASP A 3 14.00 36.40 35.23
CA ASP A 3 13.49 35.41 34.30
C ASP A 3 14.62 34.87 33.41
N ASN A 4 15.11 33.68 33.72
CA ASN A 4 16.06 32.92 32.88
C ASN A 4 15.27 32.33 31.70
N MET A 5 14.72 33.18 30.83
CA MET A 5 14.11 32.71 29.59
C MET A 5 15.23 32.18 28.68
N GLN A 6 15.34 30.86 28.63
CA GLN A 6 16.25 30.18 27.71
C GLN A 6 15.94 30.59 26.27
N PRO A 7 16.95 30.73 25.40
CA PRO A 7 16.75 31.19 24.03
C PRO A 7 15.83 30.23 23.27
N ILE A 8 14.94 30.79 22.46
CA ILE A 8 14.08 30.05 21.52
C ILE A 8 14.35 30.64 20.15
N LEU A 9 14.60 29.78 19.17
CA LEU A 9 14.75 30.18 17.77
C LEU A 9 13.53 29.69 16.99
N ARG A 10 12.89 30.60 16.26
CA ARG A 10 11.81 30.29 15.31
C ARG A 10 12.14 30.91 13.96
N LYS A 11 12.08 30.10 12.89
CA LYS A 11 12.31 30.55 11.52
C LYS A 11 11.24 30.02 10.59
N SER A 12 10.92 30.79 9.55
CA SER A 12 9.84 30.49 8.62
C SER A 12 10.32 30.45 7.17
N LEU A 13 9.79 29.53 6.39
CA LEU A 13 9.99 29.41 4.95
C LEU A 13 8.62 29.44 4.25
N SER A 14 8.42 30.38 3.33
CA SER A 14 7.29 30.31 2.40
C SER A 14 7.66 29.41 1.22
N LEU A 15 6.89 28.36 1.02
CA LEU A 15 7.07 27.38 -0.06
C LEU A 15 5.72 27.10 -0.73
N ALA A 16 5.63 27.45 -2.02
CA ALA A 16 4.35 27.53 -2.73
C ALA A 16 3.34 28.37 -1.91
N ASP A 17 2.15 27.84 -1.66
CA ASP A 17 1.09 28.53 -0.91
C ASP A 17 1.12 28.25 0.60
N ARG A 18 2.23 27.68 1.12
CA ARG A 18 2.36 27.29 2.53
C ARG A 18 3.53 27.97 3.21
N THR A 19 3.43 28.11 4.53
CA THR A 19 4.53 28.55 5.38
C THR A 19 4.93 27.41 6.31
N ILE A 20 6.19 27.01 6.25
CA ILE A 20 6.80 26.01 7.11
C ILE A 20 7.59 26.74 8.19
N ASN A 21 7.29 26.46 9.46
CA ASN A 21 8.00 27.01 10.61
C ASN A 21 8.85 25.93 11.27
N LEU A 22 10.08 26.28 11.65
CA LEU A 22 10.93 25.48 12.51
C LEU A 22 11.16 26.23 13.82
N GLU A 23 10.96 25.54 14.95
CA GLU A 23 11.24 26.06 16.29
C GLU A 23 12.16 25.11 17.07
N THR A 24 13.17 25.64 17.74
CA THR A 24 14.02 24.89 18.69
C THR A 24 14.29 25.69 19.97
N GLY A 25 14.74 25.01 21.03
CA GLY A 25 15.04 25.60 22.34
C GLY A 25 13.88 25.57 23.35
N ARG A 26 12.66 25.25 22.92
CA ARG A 26 11.48 25.16 23.80
C ARG A 26 11.20 23.75 24.32
N PHE A 27 11.14 22.75 23.43
CA PHE A 27 10.73 21.37 23.75
C PHE A 27 11.90 20.39 23.70
N ALA A 28 11.79 19.27 24.43
CA ALA A 28 12.71 18.12 24.38
C ALA A 28 14.22 18.47 24.47
N LYS A 29 14.58 19.42 25.33
CA LYS A 29 15.94 19.99 25.47
C LYS A 29 17.05 18.99 25.83
N GLN A 30 16.68 17.78 26.26
CA GLN A 30 17.63 16.71 26.58
C GLN A 30 18.02 15.88 25.35
N ALA A 31 17.30 16.01 24.22
CA ALA A 31 17.62 15.29 23.00
C ALA A 31 18.97 15.75 22.40
N GLY A 32 19.50 14.97 21.46
CA GLY A 32 20.65 15.37 20.66
C GLY A 32 20.34 16.66 19.90
N GLY A 33 19.21 16.64 19.18
CA GLY A 33 18.52 17.79 18.61
C GLY A 33 17.01 17.61 18.70
N ALA A 34 16.27 18.71 18.84
CA ALA A 34 14.82 18.73 18.88
C ALA A 34 14.27 19.93 18.12
N VAL A 35 13.33 19.69 17.20
CA VAL A 35 12.69 20.72 16.38
C VAL A 35 11.19 20.49 16.35
N LEU A 36 10.42 21.54 16.65
CA LEU A 36 8.99 21.59 16.39
C LEU A 36 8.80 22.15 14.98
N VAL A 37 8.09 21.40 14.14
CA VAL A 37 7.78 21.79 12.75
C VAL A 37 6.29 22.09 12.65
N GLU A 38 5.95 23.23 12.06
CA GLU A 38 4.57 23.65 11.88
C GLU A 38 4.29 24.07 10.43
N SER A 39 3.14 23.71 9.89
CA SER A 39 2.62 24.26 8.63
C SER A 39 1.10 24.22 8.67
N GLY A 40 0.47 25.39 8.58
CA GLY A 40 -0.93 25.54 8.98
C GLY A 40 -1.09 25.18 10.46
N ASP A 41 -2.13 24.40 10.78
CA ASP A 41 -2.34 23.86 12.13
C ASP A 41 -1.73 22.46 12.32
N THR A 42 -1.02 21.92 11.32
CA THR A 42 -0.26 20.67 11.50
C THR A 42 1.04 20.94 12.25
N VAL A 43 1.25 20.19 13.33
CA VAL A 43 2.39 20.32 14.24
C VAL A 43 3.04 18.96 14.47
N VAL A 44 4.35 18.85 14.23
CA VAL A 44 5.14 17.64 14.45
C VAL A 44 6.37 17.97 15.29
N LEU A 45 6.55 17.30 16.43
CA LEU A 45 7.78 17.38 17.22
C LEU A 45 8.73 16.28 16.77
N VAL A 46 9.91 16.64 16.30
CA VAL A 46 10.94 15.69 15.86
C VAL A 46 12.18 15.79 16.73
N THR A 47 12.66 14.66 17.24
CA THR A 47 13.87 14.56 18.06
C THR A 47 14.85 13.58 17.45
N ALA A 48 16.14 13.89 17.52
CA ALA A 48 17.24 13.00 17.14
C ALA A 48 18.18 12.80 18.33
N THR A 49 18.46 11.55 18.68
CA THR A 49 19.38 11.17 19.77
C THR A 49 20.36 10.11 19.28
N ALA A 50 21.55 10.09 19.86
CA ALA A 50 22.52 9.04 19.62
C ALA A 50 23.13 8.50 20.91
N SER A 51 23.54 7.23 20.90
CA SER A 51 24.39 6.69 21.97
C SER A 51 25.76 7.37 21.95
N THR A 52 26.42 7.43 23.12
CA THR A 52 27.77 7.96 23.24
C THR A 52 28.82 7.04 22.62
N VAL A 53 28.61 5.72 22.74
CA VAL A 53 29.48 4.67 22.20
C VAL A 53 28.67 3.65 21.38
N PRO A 54 29.27 3.03 20.36
CA PRO A 54 28.64 1.93 19.62
C PRO A 54 28.48 0.68 20.50
N ARG A 55 27.48 -0.15 20.21
CA ARG A 55 27.32 -1.47 20.84
C ARG A 55 28.48 -2.40 20.46
N GLU A 56 28.95 -3.19 21.43
CA GLU A 56 29.98 -4.21 21.18
C GLU A 56 29.50 -5.23 20.12
N GLY A 57 30.38 -5.57 19.19
CA GLY A 57 30.12 -6.59 18.17
C GLY A 57 29.19 -6.17 17.03
N ILE A 58 28.71 -4.92 16.98
CA ILE A 58 27.81 -4.47 15.91
C ILE A 58 28.54 -4.34 14.57
N ASP A 59 27.94 -4.90 13.52
CA ASP A 59 28.46 -4.90 12.14
C ASP A 59 27.63 -4.02 11.18
N PHE A 60 26.45 -3.57 11.61
CA PHE A 60 25.55 -2.67 10.85
C PHE A 60 25.41 -1.29 11.52
N PHE A 61 24.83 -0.33 10.81
CA PHE A 61 24.47 0.98 11.36
C PHE A 61 23.05 0.96 11.97
N PRO A 62 22.91 1.03 13.30
CA PRO A 62 21.62 0.96 13.98
C PRO A 62 20.86 2.30 13.99
N LEU A 63 20.36 2.71 12.83
CA LEU A 63 19.38 3.79 12.72
C LEU A 63 17.95 3.25 12.92
N THR A 64 17.24 3.83 13.88
CA THR A 64 15.81 3.61 14.11
C THR A 64 15.07 4.93 13.92
N VAL A 65 13.97 4.88 13.16
CA VAL A 65 13.07 6.00 12.96
C VAL A 65 11.67 5.57 13.35
N ASP A 66 11.03 6.31 14.25
CA ASP A 66 9.65 6.11 14.67
C ASP A 66 8.82 7.34 14.34
N TYR A 67 7.78 7.15 13.55
CA TYR A 67 6.73 8.12 13.30
C TYR A 67 5.53 7.74 14.17
N GLU A 68 5.23 8.56 15.16
CA GLU A 68 4.24 8.31 16.20
C GLU A 68 2.97 9.14 15.94
N GLU A 69 1.90 8.46 15.56
CA GLU A 69 0.57 9.05 15.44
C GLU A 69 -0.12 9.08 16.80
N ARG A 70 -0.64 10.25 17.18
CA ARG A 70 -1.42 10.43 18.40
C ARG A 70 -2.82 10.87 18.02
N LEU A 71 -3.85 10.12 18.41
CA LEU A 71 -5.22 10.43 17.97
C LEU A 71 -5.76 11.73 18.57
N TYR A 72 -5.16 12.20 19.67
CA TYR A 72 -5.41 13.55 20.17
C TYR A 72 -5.04 14.64 19.15
N ALA A 73 -4.15 14.37 18.18
CA ALA A 73 -3.74 15.33 17.16
C ALA A 73 -4.91 15.74 16.24
N VAL A 74 -5.95 14.89 16.16
CA VAL A 74 -7.21 15.15 15.46
C VAL A 74 -8.41 15.19 16.43
N GLY A 75 -8.15 15.33 17.74
CA GLY A 75 -9.19 15.40 18.77
C GLY A 75 -9.98 14.10 18.99
N LYS A 76 -9.45 12.94 18.58
CA LYS A 76 -10.10 11.63 18.73
C LYS A 76 -9.54 10.83 19.92
N ILE A 77 -10.40 10.03 20.56
CA ILE A 77 -9.98 8.99 21.52
C ILE A 77 -9.83 7.68 20.74
N PRO A 78 -8.75 6.89 20.95
CA PRO A 78 -8.55 5.63 20.25
C PRO A 78 -9.76 4.68 20.28
N GLY A 79 -10.08 4.08 19.14
CA GLY A 79 -11.25 3.20 18.97
C GLY A 79 -11.13 1.89 19.75
N GLY A 80 -9.90 1.38 19.88
CA GLY A 80 -9.62 0.10 20.56
C GLY A 80 -10.10 0.01 22.01
N PHE A 81 -10.24 -1.22 22.52
CA PHE A 81 -10.81 -1.48 23.86
C PHE A 81 -10.09 -0.74 25.01
N ILE A 82 -8.76 -0.63 24.93
CA ILE A 82 -7.92 0.00 25.96
C ILE A 82 -7.97 1.54 25.91
N LYS A 83 -8.52 2.14 24.84
CA LYS A 83 -8.57 3.59 24.63
C LYS A 83 -7.20 4.28 24.69
N ARG A 84 -6.16 3.59 24.19
CA ARG A 84 -4.78 4.04 24.10
C ARG A 84 -4.17 3.57 22.78
N GLU A 85 -3.32 4.38 22.15
CA GLU A 85 -2.57 3.97 20.96
C GLU A 85 -1.65 2.78 21.30
N GLY A 86 -1.72 1.74 20.46
CA GLY A 86 -1.02 0.48 20.66
C GLY A 86 0.12 0.31 19.66
N ARG A 87 0.08 -0.78 18.91
CA ARG A 87 1.03 -1.02 17.80
C ARG A 87 0.94 0.11 16.76
N PRO A 88 2.05 0.48 16.12
CA PRO A 88 2.02 1.44 15.02
C PRO A 88 1.05 1.03 13.92
N SER A 89 0.33 2.01 13.36
CA SER A 89 -0.53 1.82 12.19
C SER A 89 0.31 1.50 10.94
N GLU A 90 -0.32 0.98 9.88
CA GLU A 90 0.35 0.80 8.59
C GLU A 90 0.93 2.13 8.09
N LYS A 91 0.12 3.20 8.13
CA LYS A 91 0.53 4.55 7.73
C LYS A 91 1.72 5.06 8.55
N ALA A 92 1.76 4.82 9.86
CA ALA A 92 2.88 5.20 10.72
C ALA A 92 4.17 4.43 10.34
N ILE A 93 4.06 3.14 10.03
CA ILE A 93 5.20 2.32 9.59
C ILE A 93 5.72 2.80 8.22
N LEU A 94 4.82 3.11 7.29
CA LEU A 94 5.18 3.65 5.98
C LEU A 94 5.86 5.02 6.10
N SER A 95 5.32 5.91 6.95
CA SER A 95 5.90 7.23 7.21
C SER A 95 7.28 7.13 7.87
N SER A 96 7.45 6.20 8.81
CA SER A 96 8.76 5.91 9.42
C SER A 96 9.79 5.50 8.35
N ARG A 97 9.39 4.64 7.40
CA ARG A 97 10.25 4.23 6.28
C ARG A 97 10.53 5.38 5.31
N LEU A 98 9.53 6.22 5.05
CA LEU A 98 9.65 7.38 4.18
C LEU A 98 10.67 8.40 4.71
N ILE A 99 10.80 8.53 6.03
CA ILE A 99 11.84 9.34 6.68
C ILE A 99 13.20 8.63 6.67
N ASP A 100 13.26 7.34 7.00
CA ASP A 100 14.50 6.56 7.12
C ASP A 100 15.30 6.48 5.81
N ARG A 101 14.60 6.18 4.70
CA ARG A 101 15.22 5.94 3.38
C ARG A 101 16.12 7.08 2.89
N PRO A 102 15.69 8.36 2.86
CA PRO A 102 16.54 9.44 2.36
C PRO A 102 17.67 9.85 3.31
N ILE A 103 17.54 9.65 4.64
CA ILE A 103 18.59 10.06 5.59
C ILE A 103 19.66 8.98 5.80
N ARG A 104 19.32 7.70 5.68
CA ARG A 104 20.23 6.58 5.98
C ARG A 104 21.56 6.62 5.19
N PRO A 105 21.59 6.96 3.89
CA PRO A 105 22.84 7.06 3.14
C PRO A 105 23.72 8.27 3.53
N LEU A 106 23.17 9.23 4.28
CA LEU A 106 23.83 10.49 4.63
C LEU A 106 24.56 10.43 5.98
N PHE A 107 24.66 9.25 6.57
CA PHE A 107 25.54 9.00 7.71
C PHE A 107 26.91 8.52 7.22
N PRO A 108 28.01 8.89 7.90
CA PRO A 108 29.34 8.38 7.54
C PRO A 108 29.38 6.85 7.54
N LYS A 109 30.06 6.25 6.55
CA LYS A 109 30.08 4.79 6.32
C LYS A 109 30.51 3.95 7.53
N ASN A 110 31.33 4.52 8.42
CA ASN A 110 31.88 3.85 9.60
C ASN A 110 31.15 4.23 10.90
N TYR A 111 30.05 4.99 10.83
CA TYR A 111 29.28 5.34 12.01
C TYR A 111 28.45 4.13 12.50
N ARG A 112 28.61 3.78 13.78
CA ARG A 112 28.01 2.57 14.38
C ARG A 112 27.27 2.83 15.69
N ASN A 113 27.13 4.09 16.10
CA ASN A 113 26.34 4.45 17.27
C ASN A 113 24.85 4.24 16.98
N ASP A 114 24.10 3.87 18.01
CA ASP A 114 22.63 3.83 17.97
C ASP A 114 22.11 5.24 17.73
N VAL A 115 21.34 5.42 16.66
CA VAL A 115 20.66 6.68 16.36
C VAL A 115 19.16 6.43 16.39
N HIS A 116 18.45 7.25 17.15
CA HIS A 116 17.00 7.19 17.23
C HIS A 116 16.39 8.54 16.85
N ILE A 117 15.50 8.50 15.86
CA ILE A 117 14.71 9.64 15.44
C ILE A 117 13.25 9.35 15.76
N VAL A 118 12.60 10.26 16.48
CA VAL A 118 11.19 10.14 16.83
C VAL A 118 10.47 11.37 16.29
N ALA A 119 9.51 11.17 15.40
CA ALA A 119 8.61 12.19 14.89
C ALA A 119 7.22 11.98 15.48
N THR A 120 6.84 12.81 16.46
CA THR A 120 5.53 12.73 17.12
C THR A 120 4.57 13.75 16.50
N VAL A 121 3.48 13.27 15.92
CA VAL A 121 2.42 14.13 15.38
C VAL A 121 1.57 14.65 16.53
N MET A 122 1.56 15.97 16.72
CA MET A 122 0.90 16.62 17.86
C MET A 122 -0.42 17.30 17.48
N SER A 123 -0.54 17.78 16.24
CA SER A 123 -1.75 18.36 15.69
C SER A 123 -1.77 18.16 14.18
N VAL A 124 -2.96 17.97 13.58
CA VAL A 124 -3.11 17.76 12.14
C VAL A 124 -4.22 18.66 11.58
N ASP A 125 -3.82 19.55 10.67
CA ASP A 125 -4.67 20.10 9.63
C ASP A 125 -4.69 19.11 8.45
N GLN A 126 -5.89 18.68 8.03
CA GLN A 126 -6.06 17.73 6.94
C GLN A 126 -5.53 18.26 5.60
N ASN A 127 -5.44 19.59 5.44
CA ASN A 127 -4.82 20.18 4.26
C ASN A 127 -3.29 20.15 4.31
N SER A 128 -2.69 19.88 5.46
CA SER A 128 -1.23 19.85 5.64
C SER A 128 -0.74 18.50 6.14
N PRO A 129 -0.53 17.51 5.25
CA PRO A 129 -0.11 16.18 5.64
C PRO A 129 1.20 16.18 6.46
N PRO A 130 1.21 15.52 7.64
CA PRO A 130 2.33 15.58 8.59
C PRO A 130 3.61 14.86 8.14
N GLU A 131 3.55 13.96 7.15
CA GLU A 131 4.67 13.10 6.78
C GLU A 131 5.85 13.91 6.21
N ILE A 132 5.56 14.95 5.42
CA ILE A 132 6.58 15.84 4.86
C ILE A 132 7.22 16.71 5.94
N LEU A 133 6.42 17.22 6.87
CA LEU A 133 6.92 17.99 8.01
C LEU A 133 7.82 17.13 8.90
N ALA A 134 7.50 15.85 9.05
CA ALA A 134 8.33 14.91 9.79
C ALA A 134 9.69 14.67 9.11
N ILE A 135 9.76 14.59 7.77
CA ILE A 135 11.04 14.48 7.04
C ILE A 135 11.88 15.75 7.24
N ILE A 136 11.28 16.93 7.07
CA ILE A 136 11.93 18.23 7.25
C ILE A 136 12.42 18.37 8.71
N GLY A 137 11.59 17.98 9.68
CA GLY A 137 11.92 18.00 11.10
C GLY A 137 13.02 17.01 11.46
N ALA A 138 13.05 15.82 10.87
CA ALA A 138 14.12 14.85 11.07
C ALA A 138 15.45 15.41 10.55
N SER A 139 15.44 16.01 9.36
CA SER A 139 16.58 16.71 8.78
C SER A 139 17.08 17.84 9.69
N ALA A 140 16.18 18.71 10.16
CA ALA A 140 16.54 19.83 11.03
C ALA A 140 17.02 19.38 12.42
N ALA A 141 16.36 18.39 13.04
CA ALA A 141 16.76 17.81 14.33
C ALA A 141 18.14 17.14 14.24
N LEU A 142 18.39 16.40 13.16
CA LEU A 142 19.73 15.89 12.86
C LEU A 142 20.71 17.03 12.67
N ALA A 143 20.38 18.07 11.90
CA ALA A 143 21.26 19.20 11.60
C ALA A 143 21.77 19.91 12.87
N ILE A 144 20.89 20.15 13.85
CA ILE A 144 21.24 20.84 15.12
C ILE A 144 21.84 19.92 16.18
N SER A 145 21.78 18.59 16.01
CA SER A 145 22.40 17.63 16.92
C SER A 145 23.91 17.49 16.71
N GLU A 146 24.59 16.84 17.66
CA GLU A 146 25.99 16.42 17.57
C GLU A 146 26.23 15.27 16.59
N ILE A 147 25.16 14.61 16.11
CA ILE A 147 25.24 13.38 15.32
C ILE A 147 25.86 13.68 13.95
N PRO A 148 26.90 12.93 13.51
CA PRO A 148 27.49 13.10 12.18
C PRO A 148 26.43 12.89 11.10
N PHE A 149 26.17 13.94 10.32
CA PHE A 149 25.18 13.94 9.25
C PHE A 149 25.73 14.79 8.11
N LEU A 150 25.92 14.17 6.94
CA LEU A 150 26.75 14.72 5.86
C LEU A 150 26.08 15.91 5.17
N GLN A 151 24.78 15.83 4.93
CA GLN A 151 23.99 16.86 4.25
C GLN A 151 22.57 16.86 4.80
N THR A 152 21.94 18.03 4.88
CA THR A 152 20.51 18.12 5.16
C THR A 152 19.68 17.75 3.96
N ILE A 153 18.48 17.23 4.21
CA ILE A 153 17.48 16.93 3.19
C ILE A 153 16.24 17.81 3.33
N GLY A 154 15.53 17.98 2.22
CA GLY A 154 14.16 18.46 2.17
C GLY A 154 13.24 17.43 1.52
N ALA A 155 11.93 17.63 1.61
CA ALA A 155 10.94 16.82 0.93
C ALA A 155 9.72 17.64 0.54
N VAL A 156 9.02 17.19 -0.51
CA VAL A 156 7.74 17.75 -0.97
C VAL A 156 6.82 16.65 -1.50
N ILE A 157 5.51 16.90 -1.50
CA ILE A 157 4.53 16.12 -2.27
C ILE A 157 4.27 16.85 -3.58
N ILE A 158 4.20 16.11 -4.67
CA ILE A 158 3.83 16.59 -5.99
C ILE A 158 2.52 15.94 -6.42
N GLY A 159 1.56 16.78 -6.81
CA GLY A 159 0.30 16.42 -7.44
C GLY A 159 0.28 16.76 -8.93
N LEU A 160 -0.71 16.22 -9.65
CA LEU A 160 -0.95 16.48 -11.06
C LEU A 160 -2.47 16.61 -11.30
N ASN A 161 -2.95 17.83 -11.53
CA ASN A 161 -4.35 18.10 -11.87
C ASN A 161 -4.41 18.73 -13.25
N ASP A 162 -5.23 18.18 -14.15
CA ASP A 162 -5.38 18.67 -15.53
C ASP A 162 -4.03 18.87 -16.26
N GLY A 163 -3.08 17.98 -16.01
CA GLY A 163 -1.72 18.04 -16.58
C GLY A 163 -0.80 19.09 -15.96
N LYS A 164 -1.22 19.79 -14.89
CA LYS A 164 -0.41 20.80 -14.19
C LYS A 164 0.13 20.26 -12.88
N ILE A 165 1.44 20.44 -12.68
CA ILE A 165 2.15 20.07 -11.46
C ILE A 165 1.73 20.99 -10.31
N ILE A 166 1.39 20.40 -9.16
CA ILE A 166 1.03 21.10 -7.92
C ILE A 166 1.99 20.67 -6.83
N ILE A 167 2.50 21.62 -6.05
CA ILE A 167 3.42 21.34 -4.93
C ILE A 167 2.65 21.39 -3.63
N ASN A 168 2.83 20.38 -2.78
CA ASN A 168 2.14 20.18 -1.51
C ASN A 168 0.63 20.41 -1.67
N PRO A 169 -0.08 19.54 -2.42
CA PRO A 169 -1.52 19.68 -2.66
C PRO A 169 -2.31 19.65 -1.35
N THR A 170 -3.38 20.44 -1.27
CA THR A 170 -4.40 20.30 -0.21
C THR A 170 -5.16 18.99 -0.39
N LEU A 171 -6.02 18.62 0.58
CA LEU A 171 -6.82 17.41 0.50
C LEU A 171 -7.68 17.39 -0.78
N ASP A 172 -8.45 18.46 -1.02
CA ASP A 172 -9.30 18.61 -2.21
C ASP A 172 -8.52 18.53 -3.54
N MET A 173 -7.27 19.02 -3.54
CA MET A 173 -6.41 18.95 -4.72
C MET A 173 -5.87 17.53 -4.91
N ALA A 174 -5.52 16.84 -3.82
CA ALA A 174 -4.99 15.49 -3.84
C ALA A 174 -6.03 14.47 -4.33
N ASP A 175 -7.30 14.59 -3.92
CA ASP A 175 -8.39 13.69 -4.34
C ASP A 175 -8.61 13.69 -5.86
N LYS A 176 -8.42 14.88 -6.48
CA LYS A 176 -8.54 15.10 -7.92
C LYS A 176 -7.25 14.78 -8.68
N SER A 177 -6.16 14.54 -7.97
CA SER A 177 -4.84 14.35 -8.57
C SER A 177 -4.71 12.99 -9.22
N SER A 178 -4.10 12.98 -10.41
CA SER A 178 -3.67 11.73 -11.06
C SER A 178 -2.29 11.27 -10.59
N LEU A 179 -1.61 12.06 -9.74
CA LEU A 179 -0.29 11.75 -9.21
C LEU A 179 -0.21 12.09 -7.71
N HIS A 180 0.31 11.19 -6.91
CA HIS A 180 0.78 11.48 -5.56
C HIS A 180 2.23 11.05 -5.49
N LEU A 181 3.16 12.00 -5.59
CA LEU A 181 4.60 11.73 -5.61
C LEU A 181 5.28 12.43 -4.44
N VAL A 182 5.83 11.66 -3.51
CA VAL A 182 6.76 12.17 -2.51
C VAL A 182 8.16 12.09 -3.07
N VAL A 183 8.88 13.20 -3.03
CA VAL A 183 10.30 13.26 -3.35
C VAL A 183 11.05 13.86 -2.16
N ALA A 184 12.18 13.26 -1.82
CA ALA A 184 13.11 13.76 -0.82
C ALA A 184 14.54 13.73 -1.37
N GLY A 185 15.34 14.72 -0.99
CA GLY A 185 16.67 14.90 -1.55
C GLY A 185 17.52 15.91 -0.79
N THR A 186 18.79 15.97 -1.16
CA THR A 186 19.72 17.02 -0.71
C THR A 186 19.67 18.21 -1.69
N GLY A 187 20.49 19.23 -1.43
CA GLY A 187 20.65 20.34 -2.38
C GLY A 187 21.20 19.88 -3.75
N ASP A 188 21.91 18.76 -3.78
CA ASP A 188 22.64 18.28 -4.95
C ASP A 188 21.90 17.17 -5.70
N ALA A 189 21.18 16.30 -4.98
CA ALA A 189 20.61 15.09 -5.56
C ALA A 189 19.26 14.70 -4.96
N VAL A 190 18.42 14.07 -5.79
CA VAL A 190 17.27 13.29 -5.30
C VAL A 190 17.80 12.05 -4.59
N MET A 191 17.27 11.77 -3.40
CA MET A 191 17.68 10.62 -2.59
C MET A 191 16.61 9.53 -2.56
N MET A 192 15.33 9.93 -2.60
CA MET A 192 14.21 9.02 -2.47
C MET A 192 13.00 9.53 -3.24
N VAL A 193 12.32 8.62 -3.94
CA VAL A 193 11.00 8.86 -4.56
C VAL A 193 10.04 7.75 -4.14
N GLU A 194 8.81 8.13 -3.84
CA GLU A 194 7.68 7.22 -3.62
C GLU A 194 6.44 7.82 -4.30
N ALA A 195 5.86 7.13 -5.28
CA ALA A 195 4.74 7.65 -6.04
C ALA A 195 3.62 6.62 -6.25
N GLY A 196 2.38 7.12 -6.23
CA GLY A 196 1.18 6.48 -6.76
C GLY A 196 0.59 7.34 -7.87
N ALA A 197 0.11 6.71 -8.94
CA ALA A 197 -0.29 7.41 -10.15
C ALA A 197 -1.45 6.71 -10.87
N ARG A 198 -2.30 7.50 -11.53
CA ARG A 198 -3.39 7.01 -12.39
C ARG A 198 -2.91 6.93 -13.85
N GLU A 199 -2.05 5.93 -14.13
CA GLU A 199 -1.46 5.69 -15.46
C GLU A 199 -0.71 6.91 -16.04
N VAL A 200 0.16 7.54 -15.25
CA VAL A 200 0.89 8.76 -15.67
C VAL A 200 2.13 8.40 -16.51
N PRO A 201 2.38 9.04 -17.67
CA PRO A 201 3.55 8.74 -18.50
C PRO A 201 4.90 9.06 -17.86
N GLU A 202 5.93 8.30 -18.21
CA GLU A 202 7.30 8.41 -17.69
C GLU A 202 7.88 9.84 -17.77
N PRO A 203 7.75 10.60 -18.88
CA PRO A 203 8.29 11.97 -18.95
C PRO A 203 7.66 12.93 -17.94
N VAL A 204 6.35 12.80 -17.70
CA VAL A 204 5.62 13.66 -16.76
C VAL A 204 6.03 13.34 -15.32
N ILE A 205 6.30 12.07 -15.02
CA ILE A 205 6.87 11.66 -13.73
C ILE A 205 8.26 12.27 -13.52
N LEU A 206 9.11 12.25 -14.55
CA LEU A 206 10.44 12.86 -14.49
C LEU A 206 10.35 14.37 -14.23
N ASP A 207 9.50 15.08 -14.98
CA ASP A 207 9.26 16.53 -14.77
C ASP A 207 8.78 16.83 -13.35
N ALA A 208 7.91 15.99 -12.79
CA ALA A 208 7.44 16.08 -11.42
C ALA A 208 8.56 15.90 -10.39
N ILE A 209 9.46 14.93 -10.59
CA ILE A 209 10.63 14.69 -9.74
C ILE A 209 11.56 15.92 -9.75
N MET A 210 11.87 16.44 -10.94
CA MET A 210 12.79 17.58 -11.10
C MET A 210 12.20 18.86 -10.48
N THR A 211 10.90 19.11 -10.72
CA THR A 211 10.19 20.24 -10.11
C THR A 211 10.18 20.14 -8.57
N GLY A 212 10.02 18.93 -8.03
CA GLY A 212 10.10 18.71 -6.60
C GLY A 212 11.51 18.94 -6.05
N HIS A 213 12.56 18.50 -6.76
CA HIS A 213 13.96 18.72 -6.38
C HIS A 213 14.32 20.21 -6.29
N ASP A 214 13.83 21.03 -7.21
CA ASP A 214 14.06 22.48 -7.16
C ASP A 214 13.46 23.16 -5.92
N ASN A 215 12.36 22.62 -5.39
CA ASN A 215 11.78 23.10 -4.14
C ASN A 215 12.51 22.54 -2.91
N ILE A 216 12.99 21.30 -2.99
CA ILE A 216 13.84 20.70 -1.95
C ILE A 216 15.11 21.51 -1.71
N LYS A 217 15.76 22.03 -2.77
CA LYS A 217 16.94 22.90 -2.65
C LYS A 217 16.69 24.11 -1.74
N LYS A 218 15.50 24.72 -1.84
CA LYS A 218 15.09 25.86 -0.99
C LYS A 218 14.93 25.45 0.48
N ILE A 219 14.34 24.26 0.72
CA ILE A 219 14.16 23.71 2.07
C ILE A 219 15.52 23.39 2.70
N VAL A 220 16.42 22.74 1.96
CA VAL A 220 17.78 22.41 2.41
C VAL A 220 18.52 23.67 2.84
N HIS A 221 18.54 24.69 1.98
CA HIS A 221 19.15 25.97 2.32
C HIS A 221 18.55 26.60 3.59
N PHE A 222 17.23 26.57 3.72
CA PHE A 222 16.54 27.06 4.91
C PHE A 222 16.93 26.31 6.20
N ILE A 223 17.08 24.99 6.16
CA ILE A 223 17.53 24.20 7.31
C ILE A 223 18.99 24.51 7.66
N ASP A 224 19.86 24.67 6.66
CA ASP A 224 21.27 25.01 6.88
C ASP A 224 21.43 26.40 7.53
N GLU A 225 20.65 27.38 7.09
CA GLU A 225 20.60 28.68 7.75
C GLU A 225 20.04 28.59 9.18
N PHE A 226 18.96 27.83 9.38
CA PHE A 226 18.39 27.58 10.71
C PHE A 226 19.42 26.97 11.66
N ARG A 227 20.19 25.99 11.20
CA ARG A 227 21.31 25.38 11.96
C ARG A 227 22.37 26.43 12.30
N THR A 228 22.76 27.26 11.34
CA THR A 228 23.80 28.28 11.52
C THR A 228 23.41 29.28 12.62
N GLU A 229 22.16 29.73 12.59
CA GLU A 229 21.62 30.63 13.60
C GLU A 229 21.47 29.92 14.96
N ALA A 230 20.96 28.69 14.99
CA ALA A 230 20.87 27.89 16.21
C ALA A 230 22.24 27.66 16.88
N LEU A 231 23.30 27.47 16.10
CA LEU A 231 24.68 27.36 16.60
C LEU A 231 25.12 28.67 17.28
N SER A 232 24.82 29.82 16.67
CA SER A 232 25.17 31.13 17.23
C SER A 232 24.46 31.42 18.58
N LEU A 233 23.28 30.83 18.78
CA LEU A 233 22.48 30.96 19.99
C LEU A 233 22.75 29.86 21.05
N GLY A 234 23.67 28.93 20.77
CA GLY A 234 23.94 27.78 21.65
C GLY A 234 22.80 26.75 21.70
N LEU A 235 21.90 26.77 20.71
CA LEU A 235 20.77 25.85 20.57
C LEU A 235 21.06 24.64 19.67
N ALA A 236 22.17 24.69 18.93
CA ALA A 236 22.69 23.56 18.16
C ALA A 236 24.08 23.14 18.69
N LYS A 237 24.45 21.89 18.42
CA LYS A 237 25.72 21.30 18.83
C LYS A 237 26.68 21.17 17.65
N VAL A 238 27.98 21.24 17.95
CA VAL A 238 29.03 20.93 16.98
C VAL A 238 28.95 19.45 16.63
N LYS A 239 29.17 19.11 15.36
CA LYS A 239 29.16 17.72 14.89
C LYS A 239 30.33 16.95 15.51
N ASN A 240 30.08 15.73 15.94
CA ASN A 240 31.13 14.81 16.31
C ASN A 240 31.96 14.49 15.06
N ASN A 241 33.25 14.80 15.09
CA ASN A 241 34.16 14.38 14.05
C ASN A 241 34.46 12.90 14.27
N LEU A 242 34.11 12.05 13.29
CA LEU A 242 34.68 10.72 13.23
C LEU A 242 36.07 10.86 12.64
N GLU A 243 37.11 10.65 13.43
CA GLU A 243 38.47 10.55 12.91
C GLU A 243 38.54 9.34 11.96
N THR A 244 38.60 9.62 10.66
CA THR A 244 38.83 8.60 9.63
C THR A 244 40.33 8.41 9.42
N ASN A 245 41.07 8.07 10.47
CA ASN A 245 42.44 7.61 10.30
C ASN A 245 42.40 6.14 9.91
N ASP A 246 42.30 5.85 8.61
CA ASP A 246 42.48 4.48 8.11
C ASP A 246 43.97 4.14 8.12
N VAL A 247 44.45 3.68 9.28
CA VAL A 247 45.84 3.28 9.53
C VAL A 247 46.27 2.11 8.64
N HIS A 248 45.35 1.53 7.85
CA HIS A 248 45.58 0.39 6.97
C HIS A 248 45.40 0.70 5.47
N ALA A 249 45.27 1.95 5.05
CA ALA A 249 45.03 2.30 3.64
C ALA A 249 46.07 1.72 2.66
N GLU A 250 47.36 1.74 3.02
CA GLU A 250 48.43 1.15 2.19
C GLU A 250 48.32 -0.39 2.12
N LEU A 251 48.01 -1.03 3.25
CA LEU A 251 47.79 -2.47 3.32
C LEU A 251 46.56 -2.88 2.52
N GLU A 252 45.50 -2.08 2.54
CA GLU A 252 44.29 -2.32 1.76
C GLU A 252 44.57 -2.31 0.26
N LEU A 253 45.33 -1.34 -0.25
CA LEU A 253 45.74 -1.30 -1.66
C LEU A 253 46.59 -2.52 -2.05
N GLU A 254 47.54 -2.91 -1.19
CA GLU A 254 48.38 -4.09 -1.42
C GLU A 254 47.53 -5.36 -1.51
N LEU A 255 46.61 -5.55 -0.55
CA LEU A 255 45.77 -6.75 -0.48
C LEU A 255 44.75 -6.81 -1.62
N GLU A 256 44.14 -5.68 -2.00
CA GLU A 256 43.22 -5.63 -3.14
C GLU A 256 43.88 -6.17 -4.43
N SER A 257 45.15 -5.85 -4.67
CA SER A 257 45.88 -6.32 -5.85
C SER A 257 46.06 -7.85 -5.90
N LYS A 258 46.14 -8.50 -4.73
CA LYS A 258 46.27 -9.95 -4.59
C LYS A 258 44.91 -10.66 -4.61
N ILE A 259 43.89 -10.05 -4.01
CA ILE A 259 42.55 -10.64 -3.84
C ILE A 259 41.73 -10.59 -5.12
N LYS A 260 41.72 -9.44 -5.82
CA LYS A 260 40.83 -9.21 -6.97
C LYS A 260 40.99 -10.26 -8.08
N PRO A 261 42.20 -10.71 -8.47
CA PRO A 261 42.35 -11.74 -9.52
C PRO A 261 41.67 -13.07 -9.19
N GLU A 262 41.77 -13.55 -7.95
CA GLU A 262 41.13 -14.82 -7.54
C GLU A 262 39.60 -14.70 -7.52
N LEU A 263 39.08 -13.58 -7.01
CA LEU A 263 37.63 -13.29 -7.05
C LEU A 263 37.12 -13.14 -8.49
N LEU A 264 37.85 -12.43 -9.35
CA LEU A 264 37.52 -12.26 -10.76
C LEU A 264 37.44 -13.61 -11.47
N GLN A 265 38.37 -14.52 -11.18
CA GLN A 265 38.39 -15.85 -11.80
C GLN A 265 37.14 -16.65 -11.42
N VAL A 266 36.80 -16.77 -10.13
CA VAL A 266 35.62 -17.55 -9.71
C VAL A 266 34.32 -16.90 -10.22
N ILE A 267 34.23 -15.57 -10.24
CA ILE A 267 33.07 -14.86 -10.78
C ILE A 267 32.93 -15.11 -12.29
N LYS A 268 34.01 -15.00 -13.07
CA LYS A 268 33.98 -15.28 -14.51
C LYS A 268 33.65 -16.74 -14.80
N THR A 269 34.17 -17.69 -14.02
CA THR A 269 33.77 -19.10 -14.11
C THR A 269 32.27 -19.26 -13.85
N ALA A 270 31.75 -18.68 -12.77
CA ALA A 270 30.33 -18.72 -12.43
C ALA A 270 29.43 -18.19 -13.55
N ILE A 271 29.85 -17.11 -14.22
CA ILE A 271 29.18 -16.53 -15.37
C ILE A 271 29.22 -17.50 -16.56
N SER A 272 30.40 -18.02 -16.91
CA SER A 272 30.55 -18.92 -18.06
C SER A 272 29.81 -20.24 -17.91
N GLU A 273 29.77 -20.79 -16.70
CA GLU A 273 29.11 -22.06 -16.39
C GLU A 273 27.64 -21.89 -15.96
N LYS A 274 27.15 -20.64 -15.91
CA LYS A 274 25.75 -20.29 -15.55
C LYS A 274 25.31 -20.89 -14.21
N TRP A 275 26.13 -20.72 -13.17
CA TRP A 275 25.81 -21.21 -11.83
C TRP A 275 24.54 -20.58 -11.26
N LYS A 276 23.73 -21.39 -10.55
CA LYS A 276 22.57 -20.92 -9.78
C LYS A 276 23.02 -20.13 -8.55
N LYS A 277 22.11 -19.36 -7.93
CA LYS A 277 22.44 -18.48 -6.78
C LYS A 277 23.21 -19.20 -5.68
N LEU A 278 22.65 -20.29 -5.15
CA LEU A 278 23.25 -21.00 -4.01
C LEU A 278 24.61 -21.62 -4.34
N GLN A 279 24.77 -22.14 -5.56
CA GLN A 279 26.05 -22.70 -6.02
C GLN A 279 27.11 -21.59 -6.14
N ARG A 280 26.73 -20.45 -6.72
CA ARG A 280 27.62 -19.29 -6.86
C ARG A 280 28.02 -18.71 -5.52
N GLU A 281 27.07 -18.52 -4.60
CA GLU A 281 27.35 -18.04 -3.24
C GLU A 281 28.29 -18.98 -2.49
N ALA A 282 28.07 -20.30 -2.58
CA ALA A 282 28.96 -21.28 -1.95
C ALA A 282 30.40 -21.21 -2.50
N ALA A 283 30.56 -21.17 -3.83
CA ALA A 283 31.88 -21.12 -4.46
C ALA A 283 32.63 -19.80 -4.18
N ILE A 284 31.93 -18.66 -4.21
CA ILE A 284 32.53 -17.37 -3.85
C ILE A 284 32.93 -17.36 -2.37
N ASN A 285 32.08 -17.87 -1.47
CA ASN A 285 32.39 -17.95 -0.05
C ASN A 285 33.59 -18.86 0.24
N GLU A 286 33.70 -20.00 -0.44
CA GLU A 286 34.86 -20.87 -0.33
C GLU A 286 36.16 -20.15 -0.71
N VAL A 287 36.16 -19.39 -1.83
CA VAL A 287 37.31 -18.57 -2.22
C VAL A 287 37.62 -17.50 -1.17
N LYS A 288 36.58 -16.82 -0.64
CA LYS A 288 36.74 -15.80 0.41
C LYS A 288 37.32 -16.39 1.70
N ASP A 289 36.87 -17.56 2.11
CA ASP A 289 37.36 -18.25 3.31
C ASP A 289 38.81 -18.71 3.13
N ASN A 290 39.16 -19.23 1.95
CA ASN A 290 40.53 -19.59 1.62
C ASN A 290 41.47 -18.37 1.58
N LEU A 291 41.03 -17.26 0.98
CA LEU A 291 41.75 -15.99 1.01
C LEU A 291 41.92 -15.49 2.44
N PHE A 292 40.86 -15.52 3.24
CA PHE A 292 40.90 -15.11 4.63
C PHE A 292 41.89 -15.95 5.45
N ALA A 293 41.84 -17.29 5.34
CA ALA A 293 42.77 -18.18 6.01
C ALA A 293 44.23 -17.90 5.62
N ARG A 294 44.49 -17.62 4.33
CA ARG A 294 45.82 -17.26 3.83
C ARG A 294 46.30 -15.93 4.41
N LEU A 295 45.45 -14.90 4.44
CA LEU A 295 45.78 -13.61 5.05
C LEU A 295 46.05 -13.75 6.56
N ILE A 296 45.29 -14.58 7.26
CA ILE A 296 45.55 -14.88 8.67
C ILE A 296 46.94 -15.51 8.85
N GLN A 297 47.35 -16.41 7.96
CA GLN A 297 48.66 -17.05 7.98
C GLN A 297 49.80 -16.08 7.60
N ASP A 298 49.66 -15.33 6.51
CA ASP A 298 50.70 -14.44 5.98
C ASP A 298 50.98 -13.25 6.92
N TYR A 299 50.00 -12.84 7.74
CA TYR A 299 50.09 -11.70 8.64
C TYR A 299 50.03 -12.09 10.14
N GLN A 300 50.36 -13.33 10.51
CA GLN A 300 50.31 -13.81 11.90
C GLN A 300 51.01 -12.90 12.91
N GLU A 301 52.22 -12.41 12.59
CA GLU A 301 52.99 -11.53 13.47
C GLU A 301 52.31 -10.17 13.68
N ARG A 302 51.68 -9.65 12.63
CA ARG A 302 50.94 -8.38 12.65
C ARG A 302 49.62 -8.51 13.40
N LEU A 303 48.95 -9.65 13.26
CA LEU A 303 47.73 -9.99 14.00
C LEU A 303 47.96 -10.14 15.50
N ALA A 304 49.12 -10.67 15.92
CA ALA A 304 49.48 -10.75 17.33
C ALA A 304 49.59 -9.35 17.98
N GLN A 305 49.95 -8.33 17.20
CA GLN A 305 50.04 -6.94 17.63
C GLN A 305 48.72 -6.18 17.43
N THR A 306 47.88 -6.60 16.50
CA THR A 306 46.62 -5.94 16.14
C THR A 306 45.54 -6.97 15.81
N PRO A 307 44.86 -7.55 16.82
CA PRO A 307 43.85 -8.59 16.62
C PRO A 307 42.67 -8.17 15.74
N ASP A 308 42.30 -6.87 15.77
CA ASP A 308 41.22 -6.30 14.95
C ASP A 308 41.52 -6.32 13.44
N LEU A 309 42.78 -6.54 13.05
CA LEU A 309 43.18 -6.66 11.65
C LEU A 309 42.47 -7.83 10.94
N ALA A 310 42.09 -8.88 11.67
CA ALA A 310 41.29 -9.97 11.13
C ALA A 310 39.90 -9.50 10.64
N LYS A 311 39.25 -8.58 11.36
CA LYS A 311 37.98 -7.99 10.91
C LYS A 311 38.19 -7.16 9.64
N LYS A 312 39.26 -6.36 9.60
CA LYS A 312 39.63 -5.56 8.43
C LYS A 312 39.91 -6.43 7.20
N PHE A 313 40.52 -7.61 7.33
CA PHE A 313 40.69 -8.53 6.20
C PHE A 313 39.37 -8.97 5.58
N LYS A 314 38.37 -9.31 6.40
CA LYS A 314 37.03 -9.66 5.90
C LYS A 314 36.36 -8.49 5.18
N GLU A 315 36.55 -7.27 5.68
CA GLU A 315 36.06 -6.04 5.05
C GLU A 315 36.73 -5.79 3.69
N ILE A 316 38.06 -5.93 3.61
CA ILE A 316 38.84 -5.77 2.37
C ILE A 316 38.42 -6.82 1.32
N ILE A 317 38.24 -8.07 1.71
CA ILE A 317 37.77 -9.14 0.81
C ILE A 317 36.37 -8.79 0.26
N SER A 318 35.45 -8.39 1.14
CA SER A 318 34.07 -8.04 0.73
C SER A 318 34.02 -6.77 -0.14
N LYS A 319 34.87 -5.79 0.15
CA LYS A 319 35.03 -4.58 -0.69
C LYS A 319 35.62 -4.94 -2.06
N SER A 320 36.58 -5.86 -2.11
CA SER A 320 37.20 -6.34 -3.35
C SER A 320 36.19 -7.08 -4.22
N GLU A 321 35.35 -7.94 -3.62
CA GLU A 321 34.24 -8.60 -4.31
C GLU A 321 33.30 -7.57 -4.94
N LYS A 322 32.90 -6.56 -4.17
CA LYS A 322 32.06 -5.46 -4.66
C LYS A 322 32.71 -4.74 -5.84
N ALA A 323 34.00 -4.41 -5.75
CA ALA A 323 34.72 -3.73 -6.82
C ALA A 323 34.76 -4.59 -8.10
N VAL A 324 35.17 -5.86 -7.99
CA VAL A 324 35.25 -6.78 -9.14
C VAL A 324 33.92 -6.92 -9.86
N VAL A 325 32.83 -7.13 -9.12
CA VAL A 325 31.48 -7.30 -9.70
C VAL A 325 31.03 -6.02 -10.41
N ARG A 326 31.34 -4.84 -9.85
CA ARG A 326 31.02 -3.54 -10.47
C ARG A 326 31.84 -3.28 -11.73
N ASP A 327 33.14 -3.55 -11.70
CA ASP A 327 34.05 -3.37 -12.83
C ASP A 327 33.58 -4.20 -14.03
N LEU A 328 33.18 -5.46 -13.80
CA LEU A 328 32.61 -6.34 -14.83
C LEU A 328 31.35 -5.74 -15.48
N MET A 329 30.44 -5.18 -14.69
CA MET A 329 29.20 -4.60 -15.20
C MET A 329 29.41 -3.27 -15.93
N ILE A 330 30.34 -2.43 -15.45
CA ILE A 330 30.60 -1.12 -16.05
C ILE A 330 31.44 -1.25 -17.31
N MET A 331 32.56 -1.99 -17.23
CA MET A 331 33.58 -2.06 -18.29
C MET A 331 33.30 -3.17 -19.29
N GLU A 332 33.07 -4.40 -18.82
CA GLU A 332 32.90 -5.57 -19.69
C GLU A 332 31.44 -5.80 -20.12
N LYS A 333 30.51 -5.02 -19.54
CA LYS A 333 29.05 -5.19 -19.71
C LYS A 333 28.57 -6.62 -19.41
N LEU A 334 29.18 -7.26 -18.42
CA LEU A 334 28.85 -8.62 -17.99
C LEU A 334 28.18 -8.62 -16.61
N ARG A 335 27.02 -9.25 -16.52
CA ARG A 335 26.30 -9.48 -15.26
C ARG A 335 26.68 -10.81 -14.63
N VAL A 336 26.42 -10.95 -13.33
CA VAL A 336 26.76 -12.14 -12.50
C VAL A 336 26.08 -13.44 -12.93
N ASP A 337 25.04 -13.35 -13.77
CA ASP A 337 24.32 -14.48 -14.36
C ASP A 337 24.47 -14.56 -15.90
N GLY A 338 25.35 -13.73 -16.47
CA GLY A 338 25.64 -13.70 -17.91
C GLY A 338 24.61 -12.98 -18.78
N ARG A 339 23.58 -12.36 -18.20
CA ARG A 339 22.57 -11.59 -18.95
C ARG A 339 23.12 -10.26 -19.50
N GLY A 340 22.45 -9.77 -20.54
CA GLY A 340 22.54 -8.38 -20.97
C GLY A 340 22.04 -7.40 -19.89
N MET A 341 22.43 -6.13 -20.04
CA MET A 341 22.05 -5.06 -19.11
C MET A 341 20.56 -4.75 -19.13
N ASP A 342 19.91 -4.90 -20.28
CA ASP A 342 18.48 -4.67 -20.49
C ASP A 342 17.63 -5.96 -20.46
N GLU A 343 18.27 -7.12 -20.29
CA GLU A 343 17.62 -8.43 -20.34
C GLU A 343 16.90 -8.81 -19.03
N VAL A 344 15.65 -9.23 -19.16
CA VAL A 344 14.82 -9.76 -18.05
C VAL A 344 15.04 -11.27 -17.91
N ARG A 345 15.04 -11.80 -16.68
CA ARG A 345 15.16 -13.25 -16.44
C ARG A 345 13.99 -14.02 -17.04
N PRO A 346 14.14 -15.33 -17.31
CA PRO A 346 13.03 -16.17 -17.76
C PRO A 346 11.81 -16.06 -16.86
N ILE A 347 10.63 -15.94 -17.48
CA ILE A 347 9.34 -15.78 -16.80
C ILE A 347 8.46 -16.99 -17.09
N SER A 348 7.79 -17.50 -16.06
CA SER A 348 6.66 -18.42 -16.19
C SER A 348 5.52 -17.99 -15.28
N CYS A 349 4.30 -18.08 -15.79
CA CYS A 349 3.09 -17.67 -15.09
C CYS A 349 2.07 -18.80 -15.10
N GLU A 350 1.41 -19.02 -13.98
CA GLU A 350 0.29 -19.97 -13.83
C GLU A 350 -0.88 -19.29 -13.12
N VAL A 351 -2.10 -19.68 -13.44
CA VAL A 351 -3.34 -19.19 -12.81
C VAL A 351 -4.22 -20.37 -12.39
N GLY A 352 -5.09 -20.17 -11.39
CA GLY A 352 -5.98 -21.23 -10.91
C GLY A 352 -5.27 -22.40 -10.24
N VAL A 353 -4.08 -22.15 -9.65
CA VAL A 353 -3.24 -23.17 -9.00
C VAL A 353 -3.85 -23.74 -7.71
N LEU A 354 -4.70 -22.95 -7.02
CA LEU A 354 -5.36 -23.37 -5.78
C LEU A 354 -6.85 -23.64 -6.03
N PRO A 355 -7.34 -24.88 -5.82
CA PRO A 355 -8.69 -25.28 -6.25
C PRO A 355 -9.86 -24.57 -5.55
N ARG A 356 -9.64 -24.03 -4.34
CA ARG A 356 -10.71 -23.48 -3.48
C ARG A 356 -10.70 -21.96 -3.35
N THR A 357 -9.63 -21.31 -3.79
CA THR A 357 -9.51 -19.86 -3.69
C THR A 357 -10.34 -19.18 -4.76
N HIS A 358 -10.68 -17.90 -4.58
CA HIS A 358 -11.48 -17.18 -5.57
C HIS A 358 -10.67 -16.90 -6.84
N GLY A 359 -9.39 -16.55 -6.67
CA GLY A 359 -8.40 -16.56 -7.75
C GLY A 359 -7.00 -16.79 -7.20
N SER A 360 -6.13 -17.37 -8.02
CA SER A 360 -4.74 -17.61 -7.65
C SER A 360 -3.81 -17.42 -8.85
N GLY A 361 -2.63 -16.89 -8.60
CA GLY A 361 -1.61 -16.65 -9.63
C GLY A 361 -0.23 -16.95 -9.09
N VAL A 362 0.55 -17.74 -9.83
CA VAL A 362 1.98 -17.94 -9.56
C VAL A 362 2.75 -17.18 -10.62
N PHE A 363 3.63 -16.30 -10.18
CA PHE A 363 4.57 -15.60 -11.03
C PHE A 363 5.99 -16.02 -10.65
N VAL A 364 6.72 -16.56 -11.63
CA VAL A 364 8.13 -16.91 -11.50
C VAL A 364 8.94 -16.04 -12.46
N ARG A 365 9.98 -15.40 -11.95
CA ARG A 365 10.98 -14.67 -12.73
C ARG A 365 12.38 -15.03 -12.24
N GLY A 366 13.07 -15.85 -13.01
CA GLY A 366 14.31 -16.51 -12.57
C GLY A 366 14.08 -17.32 -11.29
N GLU A 367 14.80 -16.97 -10.22
CA GLU A 367 14.67 -17.62 -8.90
C GLU A 367 13.76 -16.82 -7.94
N THR A 368 13.04 -15.82 -8.44
CA THR A 368 12.01 -15.11 -7.68
C THR A 368 10.65 -15.69 -8.00
N GLN A 369 9.97 -16.24 -6.98
CA GLN A 369 8.69 -16.91 -7.14
C GLN A 369 7.69 -16.39 -6.10
N ILE A 370 6.54 -15.94 -6.58
CA ILE A 370 5.46 -15.42 -5.76
C ILE A 370 4.18 -16.21 -6.08
N LEU A 371 3.50 -16.68 -5.05
CA LEU A 371 2.11 -17.14 -5.12
C LEU A 371 1.23 -16.03 -4.57
N ASN A 372 0.31 -15.51 -5.39
CA ASN A 372 -0.70 -14.57 -4.92
C ASN A 372 -2.09 -15.22 -4.93
N VAL A 373 -2.87 -14.95 -3.87
CA VAL A 373 -4.24 -15.42 -3.73
C VAL A 373 -5.17 -14.23 -3.61
N ALA A 374 -6.20 -14.21 -4.46
CA ALA A 374 -7.30 -13.26 -4.41
C ALA A 374 -8.49 -13.86 -3.66
N THR A 375 -9.01 -13.09 -2.71
CA THR A 375 -10.24 -13.39 -1.95
C THR A 375 -11.20 -12.21 -2.09
N LEU A 376 -12.48 -12.51 -2.28
CA LEU A 376 -13.57 -11.55 -2.50
C LEU A 376 -14.52 -11.69 -1.32
N GLY A 377 -14.79 -10.58 -0.62
CA GLY A 377 -15.68 -10.50 0.53
C GLY A 377 -16.87 -9.58 0.25
N ALA A 378 -17.82 -9.56 1.20
CA ALA A 378 -18.93 -8.61 1.21
C ALA A 378 -18.41 -7.18 1.47
N VAL A 379 -19.29 -6.18 1.31
CA VAL A 379 -18.92 -4.78 1.59
C VAL A 379 -18.62 -4.59 3.09
N GLY A 380 -19.31 -5.31 3.98
CA GLY A 380 -19.00 -5.30 5.41
C GLY A 380 -17.62 -5.85 5.80
N ASP A 381 -16.90 -6.54 4.91
CA ASP A 381 -15.55 -7.07 5.16
C ASP A 381 -14.44 -6.03 5.03
N GLU A 382 -14.78 -4.77 4.73
CA GLU A 382 -13.82 -3.68 4.62
C GLU A 382 -13.00 -3.50 5.89
N GLN A 383 -11.72 -3.17 5.72
CA GLN A 383 -10.84 -2.91 6.84
C GLN A 383 -11.11 -1.50 7.37
N ILE A 384 -11.65 -1.40 8.59
CA ILE A 384 -11.79 -0.14 9.31
C ILE A 384 -10.42 0.43 9.68
N LEU A 385 -10.20 1.69 9.35
CA LEU A 385 -8.98 2.44 9.65
C LEU A 385 -9.22 3.39 10.85
N ASP A 386 -8.36 3.30 11.85
CA ASP A 386 -8.35 4.19 13.02
C ASP A 386 -7.04 4.98 13.05
N GLY A 387 -6.99 6.06 12.26
CA GLY A 387 -5.80 6.87 12.03
C GLY A 387 -6.07 8.38 12.03
N LEU A 388 -5.07 9.16 11.62
CA LEU A 388 -5.16 10.62 11.56
C LEU A 388 -5.83 11.17 10.30
N GLY A 389 -5.96 10.33 9.25
CA GLY A 389 -6.52 10.71 7.96
C GLY A 389 -8.04 10.77 7.94
N VAL A 390 -8.57 11.16 6.78
CA VAL A 390 -10.01 11.18 6.47
C VAL A 390 -10.56 9.82 6.06
N GLU A 391 -9.70 8.90 5.62
CA GLU A 391 -10.09 7.54 5.24
C GLU A 391 -10.48 6.74 6.49
N GLU A 392 -11.72 6.24 6.50
CA GLU A 392 -12.27 5.46 7.62
C GLU A 392 -12.30 3.95 7.34
N SER A 393 -12.23 3.56 6.06
CA SER A 393 -12.21 2.17 5.65
C SER A 393 -11.35 1.94 4.41
N LYS A 394 -11.07 0.67 4.15
CA LYS A 394 -10.25 0.22 3.02
C LYS A 394 -10.89 -1.00 2.36
N ARG A 395 -11.39 -0.81 1.14
CA ARG A 395 -11.99 -1.85 0.30
C ARG A 395 -11.00 -2.83 -0.30
N TYR A 396 -9.79 -2.36 -0.58
CA TYR A 396 -8.74 -3.16 -1.19
C TYR A 396 -7.56 -3.31 -0.25
N MET A 397 -7.24 -4.55 0.11
CA MET A 397 -6.14 -4.87 1.02
C MET A 397 -5.09 -5.72 0.30
N HIS A 398 -3.83 -5.30 0.34
CA HIS A 398 -2.70 -6.12 -0.10
C HIS A 398 -1.81 -6.52 1.06
N HIS A 399 -1.76 -7.82 1.35
CA HIS A 399 -0.85 -8.38 2.33
C HIS A 399 0.32 -9.09 1.65
N TYR A 400 1.51 -8.84 2.17
CA TYR A 400 2.75 -9.39 1.64
C TYR A 400 3.51 -10.13 2.74
N ASN A 401 3.89 -11.38 2.46
CA ASN A 401 4.60 -12.26 3.38
C ASN A 401 5.94 -12.72 2.80
N PHE A 402 7.01 -12.59 3.59
CA PHE A 402 8.37 -12.97 3.20
C PHE A 402 8.95 -14.01 4.17
N PRO A 403 8.56 -15.29 4.06
CA PRO A 403 9.05 -16.32 4.96
C PRO A 403 10.55 -16.60 4.75
N PRO A 404 11.30 -17.00 5.80
CA PRO A 404 12.76 -17.20 5.71
C PRO A 404 13.19 -18.29 4.74
N PHE A 405 12.37 -19.32 4.52
CA PHE A 405 12.69 -20.37 3.56
C PHE A 405 12.82 -19.83 2.13
N SER A 406 12.18 -18.69 1.81
CA SER A 406 12.25 -18.07 0.48
C SER A 406 13.65 -17.62 0.07
N VAL A 407 14.54 -17.43 1.05
CA VAL A 407 15.96 -17.11 0.85
C VAL A 407 16.89 -18.24 1.29
N GLY A 408 16.34 -19.38 1.74
CA GLY A 408 17.11 -20.51 2.25
C GLY A 408 17.64 -20.32 3.69
N GLU A 409 17.08 -19.37 4.44
CA GLU A 409 17.49 -19.09 5.83
C GLU A 409 16.52 -19.69 6.85
N THR A 410 16.90 -19.65 8.14
CA THR A 410 16.06 -20.07 9.26
C THR A 410 15.91 -18.91 10.25
N ARG A 411 14.68 -18.41 10.43
CA ARG A 411 14.33 -17.41 11.46
C ARG A 411 12.95 -17.72 12.07
N PRO A 412 12.67 -17.34 13.33
CA PRO A 412 11.34 -17.52 13.90
C PRO A 412 10.27 -16.80 13.08
N MET A 413 9.15 -17.47 12.81
CA MET A 413 7.98 -16.84 12.20
C MET A 413 7.32 -15.90 13.21
N ARG A 414 7.32 -14.60 12.91
CA ARG A 414 6.65 -13.54 13.70
C ARG A 414 5.65 -12.80 12.79
N GLY A 415 4.96 -11.82 13.35
CA GLY A 415 4.15 -10.90 12.56
C GLY A 415 4.99 -10.14 11.51
N PRO A 416 4.32 -9.53 10.51
CA PRO A 416 5.01 -8.83 9.42
C PRO A 416 5.87 -7.68 9.95
N GLY A 417 7.10 -7.59 9.46
CA GLY A 417 8.00 -6.48 9.78
C GLY A 417 7.72 -5.26 8.90
N ARG A 418 8.49 -4.18 9.14
CA ARG A 418 8.36 -2.92 8.39
C ARG A 418 8.57 -3.12 6.88
N ARG A 419 9.48 -4.02 6.48
CA ARG A 419 9.77 -4.30 5.07
C ARG A 419 8.60 -5.01 4.40
N GLU A 420 8.04 -6.03 5.04
CA GLU A 420 6.88 -6.75 4.52
C GLU A 420 5.70 -5.79 4.31
N ILE A 421 5.39 -4.94 5.28
CA ILE A 421 4.33 -3.93 5.19
C ILE A 421 4.61 -2.93 4.06
N GLY A 422 5.85 -2.42 3.96
CA GLY A 422 6.24 -1.49 2.90
C GLY A 422 6.13 -2.08 1.49
N HIS A 423 6.45 -3.37 1.31
CA HIS A 423 6.30 -4.04 0.03
C HIS A 423 4.83 -4.30 -0.33
N GLY A 424 4.00 -4.67 0.65
CA GLY A 424 2.55 -4.81 0.48
C GLY A 424 1.91 -3.51 0.02
N ALA A 425 2.18 -2.41 0.73
CA ALA A 425 1.67 -1.08 0.37
C ALA A 425 2.13 -0.60 -1.01
N LEU A 426 3.37 -0.92 -1.42
CA LEU A 426 3.84 -0.62 -2.78
C LEU A 426 3.06 -1.40 -3.84
N ALA A 427 2.81 -2.69 -3.60
CA ALA A 427 2.04 -3.51 -4.52
C ALA A 427 0.57 -3.07 -4.58
N GLU A 428 0.01 -2.69 -3.44
CA GLU A 428 -1.33 -2.13 -3.33
C GLU A 428 -1.49 -0.86 -4.16
N ARG A 429 -0.60 0.11 -3.93
CA ARG A 429 -0.57 1.38 -4.66
C ARG A 429 -0.43 1.20 -6.17
N ALA A 430 0.28 0.16 -6.59
CA ALA A 430 0.43 -0.17 -8.01
C ALA A 430 -0.86 -0.68 -8.67
N LEU A 431 -1.75 -1.31 -7.91
CA LEU A 431 -2.94 -1.99 -8.44
C LEU A 431 -4.23 -1.19 -8.23
N GLU A 432 -4.30 -0.39 -7.17
CA GLU A 432 -5.47 0.44 -6.85
C GLU A 432 -5.99 1.27 -8.05
N PRO A 433 -5.14 1.92 -8.88
CA PRO A 433 -5.63 2.73 -10.00
C PRO A 433 -6.42 1.95 -11.07
N VAL A 434 -6.13 0.65 -11.21
CA VAL A 434 -6.77 -0.21 -12.21
C VAL A 434 -7.96 -1.00 -11.66
N LEU A 435 -8.23 -0.93 -10.35
CA LEU A 435 -9.39 -1.61 -9.77
C LEU A 435 -10.71 -0.97 -10.26
N PRO A 436 -11.76 -1.79 -10.42
CA PRO A 436 -13.10 -1.31 -10.71
C PRO A 436 -13.67 -0.52 -9.52
N SER A 437 -14.58 0.40 -9.80
CA SER A 437 -15.34 1.10 -8.76
C SER A 437 -16.20 0.10 -7.97
N GLU A 438 -16.62 0.50 -6.77
CA GLU A 438 -17.60 -0.28 -5.98
C GLU A 438 -18.92 -0.44 -6.74
N GLU A 439 -19.33 0.57 -7.51
CA GLU A 439 -20.55 0.53 -8.31
C GLU A 439 -20.51 -0.55 -9.40
N GLU A 440 -19.34 -0.77 -10.02
CA GLU A 440 -19.12 -1.79 -11.05
C GLU A 440 -18.88 -3.17 -10.44
N PHE A 441 -18.17 -3.22 -9.30
CA PHE A 441 -17.76 -4.47 -8.67
C PHE A 441 -17.86 -4.35 -7.15
N PRO A 442 -19.03 -4.58 -6.53
CA PRO A 442 -19.32 -4.24 -5.12
C PRO A 442 -18.73 -5.26 -4.13
N TYR A 443 -17.45 -5.58 -4.26
CA TYR A 443 -16.73 -6.55 -3.44
C TYR A 443 -15.60 -5.88 -2.68
N THR A 444 -15.39 -6.33 -1.45
CA THR A 444 -14.11 -6.15 -0.76
C THR A 444 -13.08 -7.10 -1.35
N ILE A 445 -11.88 -6.61 -1.63
CA ILE A 445 -10.84 -7.38 -2.32
C ILE A 445 -9.63 -7.51 -1.41
N ARG A 446 -9.27 -8.75 -1.06
CA ARG A 446 -8.05 -9.05 -0.31
C ARG A 446 -7.09 -9.88 -1.15
N LEU A 447 -5.88 -9.36 -1.32
CA LEU A 447 -4.78 -10.10 -1.93
C LEU A 447 -3.75 -10.48 -0.87
N VAL A 448 -3.22 -11.69 -0.99
CA VAL A 448 -2.10 -12.16 -0.16
C VAL A 448 -1.00 -12.70 -1.07
N SER A 449 0.15 -12.05 -1.06
CA SER A 449 1.37 -12.48 -1.75
C SER A 449 2.26 -13.27 -0.80
N GLU A 450 2.42 -14.57 -1.08
CA GLU A 450 3.36 -15.46 -0.42
C GLU A 450 4.63 -15.58 -1.26
N VAL A 451 5.76 -15.12 -0.72
CA VAL A 451 7.05 -15.22 -1.39
C VAL A 451 7.60 -16.64 -1.17
N LEU A 452 7.67 -17.42 -2.25
CA LEU A 452 8.16 -18.79 -2.21
C LEU A 452 9.66 -18.90 -2.51
N GLY A 453 10.19 -17.97 -3.32
CA GLY A 453 11.61 -17.87 -3.63
C GLY A 453 12.00 -16.41 -3.90
N SER A 454 13.21 -16.02 -3.49
CA SER A 454 13.69 -14.65 -3.64
C SER A 454 15.13 -14.58 -4.12
N ASN A 455 15.30 -14.07 -5.34
CA ASN A 455 16.58 -13.58 -5.84
C ASN A 455 16.44 -12.24 -6.60
N GLY A 456 15.54 -11.37 -6.17
CA GLY A 456 15.42 -10.01 -6.72
C GLY A 456 14.00 -9.51 -6.83
N SER A 457 13.73 -8.35 -6.21
CA SER A 457 12.46 -7.62 -6.24
C SER A 457 11.19 -8.47 -6.24
N THR A 458 10.99 -9.15 -5.12
CA THR A 458 9.75 -9.87 -4.81
C THR A 458 8.54 -8.95 -4.76
N SER A 459 8.70 -7.66 -4.42
CA SER A 459 7.62 -6.66 -4.49
C SER A 459 7.05 -6.51 -5.90
N MET A 460 7.91 -6.48 -6.93
CA MET A 460 7.43 -6.39 -8.32
C MET A 460 6.87 -7.73 -8.81
N GLY A 461 7.43 -8.85 -8.35
CA GLY A 461 6.81 -10.17 -8.55
C GLY A 461 5.41 -10.25 -7.94
N SER A 462 5.19 -9.64 -6.77
CA SER A 462 3.89 -9.56 -6.11
C SER A 462 2.88 -8.76 -6.91
N VAL A 463 3.26 -7.63 -7.51
CA VAL A 463 2.38 -6.88 -8.42
C VAL A 463 1.94 -7.77 -9.59
N CYS A 464 2.89 -8.44 -10.25
CA CYS A 464 2.59 -9.33 -11.38
C CYS A 464 1.68 -10.51 -10.98
N ALA A 465 2.02 -11.22 -9.90
CA ALA A 465 1.21 -12.33 -9.38
C ALA A 465 -0.19 -11.88 -8.95
N SER A 466 -0.30 -10.67 -8.40
CA SER A 466 -1.57 -10.07 -7.99
C SER A 466 -2.46 -9.79 -9.18
N THR A 467 -1.93 -9.16 -10.23
CA THR A 467 -2.64 -8.97 -11.51
C THR A 467 -3.18 -10.30 -12.05
N LEU A 468 -2.35 -11.35 -12.10
CA LEU A 468 -2.76 -12.69 -12.53
C LEU A 468 -3.91 -13.23 -11.67
N SER A 469 -3.81 -13.14 -10.35
CA SER A 469 -4.84 -13.64 -9.43
C SER A 469 -6.15 -12.85 -9.46
N LEU A 470 -6.09 -11.54 -9.72
CA LEU A 470 -7.29 -10.69 -9.90
C LEU A 470 -8.02 -11.08 -11.19
N MET A 471 -7.27 -11.24 -12.28
CA MET A 471 -7.82 -11.70 -13.57
C MET A 471 -8.40 -13.12 -13.44
N ASP A 472 -7.71 -14.02 -12.74
CA ASP A 472 -8.20 -15.37 -12.46
C ASP A 472 -9.46 -15.38 -11.58
N ALA A 473 -9.57 -14.46 -10.62
CA ALA A 473 -10.77 -14.28 -9.80
C ALA A 473 -11.96 -13.67 -10.55
N GLY A 474 -11.75 -13.20 -11.78
CA GLY A 474 -12.77 -12.52 -12.58
C GLY A 474 -13.02 -11.08 -12.15
N VAL A 475 -12.07 -10.44 -11.45
CA VAL A 475 -12.16 -9.01 -11.13
C VAL A 475 -11.97 -8.20 -12.42
N PRO A 476 -12.92 -7.31 -12.80
CA PRO A 476 -12.84 -6.53 -14.03
C PRO A 476 -11.86 -5.36 -13.89
N ILE A 477 -10.56 -5.65 -13.80
CA ILE A 477 -9.52 -4.62 -13.78
C ILE A 477 -9.47 -3.88 -15.12
N LYS A 478 -9.27 -2.56 -15.09
CA LYS A 478 -9.24 -1.70 -16.29
C LYS A 478 -8.13 -2.08 -17.27
N ALA A 479 -6.99 -2.50 -16.74
CA ALA A 479 -5.83 -2.94 -17.49
C ALA A 479 -4.91 -3.80 -16.60
N PRO A 480 -4.15 -4.74 -17.17
CA PRO A 480 -3.14 -5.50 -16.45
C PRO A 480 -1.99 -4.58 -16.01
N VAL A 481 -1.42 -4.85 -14.84
CA VAL A 481 -0.27 -4.13 -14.28
C VAL A 481 0.91 -5.08 -14.17
N ALA A 482 2.07 -4.65 -14.68
CA ALA A 482 3.33 -5.36 -14.53
C ALA A 482 4.33 -4.47 -13.77
N GLY A 483 5.25 -5.11 -13.04
CA GLY A 483 6.30 -4.45 -12.28
C GLY A 483 7.70 -4.91 -12.69
N VAL A 484 8.64 -3.98 -12.76
CA VAL A 484 10.06 -4.27 -13.01
C VAL A 484 10.92 -3.59 -11.95
N ALA A 485 12.02 -4.23 -11.58
CA ALA A 485 13.03 -3.63 -10.72
C ALA A 485 14.28 -3.37 -11.51
N MET A 486 14.87 -2.23 -11.24
CA MET A 486 15.93 -1.64 -12.00
C MET A 486 17.04 -1.25 -11.04
N GLY A 487 18.28 -1.33 -11.50
CA GLY A 487 19.44 -0.90 -10.74
C GLY A 487 20.31 0.01 -11.57
N LEU A 488 21.14 0.77 -10.89
CA LEU A 488 22.17 1.57 -11.50
C LEU A 488 23.46 1.44 -10.71
N ILE A 489 24.55 1.30 -11.45
CA ILE A 489 25.91 1.31 -10.93
C ILE A 489 26.65 2.43 -11.64
N LYS A 490 27.34 3.28 -10.88
CA LYS A 490 28.10 4.41 -11.40
C LYS A 490 29.42 4.56 -10.65
N ASP A 491 30.48 4.81 -11.40
CA ASP A 491 31.78 5.22 -10.89
C ASP A 491 32.35 6.34 -11.80
N ASP A 492 33.63 6.65 -11.65
CA ASP A 492 34.31 7.65 -12.47
C ASP A 492 34.57 7.18 -13.91
N ALA A 493 34.55 5.86 -14.15
CA ALA A 493 34.76 5.26 -15.47
C ALA A 493 33.48 5.22 -16.31
N GLY A 494 32.31 5.18 -15.66
CA GLY A 494 31.02 5.28 -16.35
C GLY A 494 29.85 4.80 -15.51
N PHE A 495 28.80 4.34 -16.18
CA PHE A 495 27.62 3.77 -15.53
C PHE A 495 27.03 2.60 -16.31
N ALA A 496 26.22 1.80 -15.62
CA ALA A 496 25.41 0.73 -16.18
C ALA A 496 24.00 0.76 -15.56
N ILE A 497 22.97 0.66 -16.40
CA ILE A 497 21.57 0.54 -15.98
C ILE A 497 21.17 -0.92 -16.16
N LEU A 498 20.68 -1.54 -15.08
CA LEU A 498 20.36 -2.96 -15.00
C LEU A 498 18.85 -3.14 -15.00
N THR A 499 18.32 -3.94 -15.92
CA THR A 499 16.93 -4.41 -15.90
C THR A 499 16.83 -5.70 -15.11
N ASP A 500 15.78 -5.81 -14.30
CA ASP A 500 15.45 -7.00 -13.51
C ASP A 500 16.62 -7.46 -12.62
N ILE A 501 16.94 -6.61 -11.64
CA ILE A 501 18.08 -6.81 -10.76
C ILE A 501 17.94 -8.03 -9.84
N GLN A 502 19.06 -8.70 -9.61
CA GLN A 502 19.22 -9.73 -8.58
C GLN A 502 19.51 -9.12 -7.20
N GLY A 503 19.38 -9.93 -6.14
CA GLY A 503 19.66 -9.46 -4.77
C GLY A 503 21.10 -8.96 -4.59
N ILE A 504 22.07 -9.60 -5.23
CA ILE A 504 23.47 -9.15 -5.22
C ILE A 504 23.65 -7.83 -5.99
N GLU A 505 22.93 -7.62 -7.10
CA GLU A 505 23.03 -6.40 -7.89
C GLU A 505 22.41 -5.20 -7.15
N ASP A 506 21.35 -5.40 -6.37
CA ASP A 506 20.76 -4.40 -5.47
C ASP A 506 21.74 -4.00 -4.34
N ALA A 507 22.34 -5.00 -3.67
CA ALA A 507 23.29 -4.77 -2.58
C ALA A 507 24.53 -3.99 -3.03
N LEU A 508 24.97 -4.19 -4.27
CA LEU A 508 26.17 -3.56 -4.84
C LEU A 508 25.86 -2.29 -5.64
N GLY A 509 24.60 -2.08 -6.01
CA GLY A 509 24.11 -0.95 -6.78
C GLY A 509 24.08 0.37 -6.00
N ASP A 510 24.15 1.46 -6.75
CA ASP A 510 24.15 2.83 -6.24
C ASP A 510 22.77 3.49 -6.27
N MET A 511 21.87 2.94 -7.07
CA MET A 511 20.46 3.26 -7.07
C MET A 511 19.67 2.02 -7.40
N ASP A 512 18.59 1.81 -6.66
CA ASP A 512 17.57 0.81 -6.97
C ASP A 512 16.23 1.50 -7.15
N PHE A 513 15.49 1.10 -8.17
CA PHE A 513 14.13 1.59 -8.34
C PHE A 513 13.20 0.55 -8.91
N LYS A 514 11.93 0.71 -8.56
CA LYS A 514 10.85 -0.21 -8.83
C LYS A 514 9.77 0.57 -9.54
N VAL A 515 9.39 0.08 -10.72
CA VAL A 515 8.37 0.73 -11.57
C VAL A 515 7.28 -0.27 -11.85
N ALA A 516 6.05 0.11 -11.54
CA ALA A 516 4.85 -0.64 -11.88
C ALA A 516 3.88 0.23 -12.68
N GLY A 517 3.11 -0.40 -13.56
CA GLY A 517 2.11 0.29 -14.36
C GLY A 517 1.51 -0.57 -15.47
N THR A 518 0.66 0.08 -16.27
CA THR A 518 0.00 -0.48 -17.45
C THR A 518 0.71 -0.04 -18.73
N ALA A 519 0.26 -0.50 -19.90
CA ALA A 519 0.78 -0.01 -21.18
C ALA A 519 0.62 1.52 -21.38
N LYS A 520 -0.28 2.19 -20.65
CA LYS A 520 -0.51 3.64 -20.78
C LYS A 520 0.43 4.50 -19.94
N GLY A 521 0.93 3.97 -18.82
CA GLY A 521 1.78 4.73 -17.92
C GLY A 521 2.06 4.04 -16.59
N ILE A 522 2.73 4.76 -15.71
CA ILE A 522 3.11 4.32 -14.37
C ILE A 522 1.89 4.38 -13.44
N THR A 523 1.75 3.36 -12.59
CA THR A 523 0.81 3.35 -11.46
C THR A 523 1.53 3.46 -10.11
N ALA A 524 2.75 2.96 -10.00
CA ALA A 524 3.60 3.19 -8.84
C ALA A 524 5.08 3.27 -9.22
N LEU A 525 5.81 4.16 -8.53
CA LEU A 525 7.25 4.31 -8.66
C LEU A 525 7.87 4.41 -7.27
N GLN A 526 8.94 3.66 -7.04
CA GLN A 526 9.75 3.77 -5.83
C GLN A 526 11.21 3.83 -6.23
N MET A 527 11.95 4.84 -5.78
CA MET A 527 13.38 4.99 -6.06
C MET A 527 14.15 5.23 -4.77
N ASP A 528 15.29 4.57 -4.62
CA ASP A 528 16.25 4.74 -3.54
C ASP A 528 17.63 4.99 -4.15
N ILE A 529 18.19 6.17 -3.88
CA ILE A 529 19.47 6.61 -4.41
C ILE A 529 20.47 6.66 -3.25
N LYS A 530 21.60 5.95 -3.39
CA LYS A 530 22.63 5.78 -2.37
C LYS A 530 23.84 6.71 -2.59
N ILE A 531 23.96 7.31 -3.78
CA ILE A 531 25.09 8.17 -4.16
C ILE A 531 24.60 9.50 -4.74
N GLN A 532 25.51 10.48 -4.81
CA GLN A 532 25.27 11.72 -5.53
C GLN A 532 25.59 11.58 -7.03
N GLY A 533 25.07 12.51 -7.84
CA GLY A 533 25.44 12.65 -9.26
C GLY A 533 24.67 11.73 -10.21
N ILE A 534 23.42 11.41 -9.88
CA ILE A 534 22.46 10.84 -10.83
C ILE A 534 21.68 12.01 -11.43
N ASP A 535 21.95 12.33 -12.69
CA ASP A 535 21.31 13.43 -13.40
C ASP A 535 20.01 13.02 -14.10
N GLU A 536 19.28 14.01 -14.60
CA GLU A 536 18.03 13.84 -15.33
C GLU A 536 18.18 12.93 -16.57
N SER A 537 19.32 13.01 -17.26
CA SER A 537 19.58 12.21 -18.47
C SER A 537 19.69 10.72 -18.16
N ILE A 538 20.31 10.40 -17.02
CA ILE A 538 20.44 9.04 -16.51
C ILE A 538 19.06 8.53 -16.08
N LEU A 539 18.28 9.34 -15.34
CA LEU A 539 16.93 8.98 -14.91
C LEU A 539 16.00 8.71 -16.10
N ASN A 540 16.06 9.55 -17.14
CA ASN A 540 15.26 9.37 -18.34
C ASN A 540 15.57 8.02 -19.04
N LYS A 541 16.86 7.71 -19.25
CA LYS A 541 17.28 6.43 -19.82
C LYS A 541 16.83 5.25 -18.95
N ALA A 542 16.90 5.40 -17.63
CA ALA A 542 16.51 4.37 -16.69
C ALA A 542 15.00 4.08 -16.76
N LEU A 543 14.16 5.13 -16.82
CA LEU A 543 12.71 5.00 -16.98
C LEU A 543 12.32 4.40 -18.34
N GLU A 544 12.98 4.79 -19.43
CA GLU A 544 12.75 4.22 -20.75
C GLU A 544 13.11 2.71 -20.80
N GLN A 545 14.24 2.33 -20.21
CA GLN A 545 14.63 0.93 -20.09
C GLN A 545 13.66 0.15 -19.18
N ALA A 546 13.16 0.78 -18.11
CA ALA A 546 12.14 0.20 -17.24
C ALA A 546 10.81 -0.04 -17.98
N TYR A 547 10.36 0.91 -18.82
CA TYR A 547 9.18 0.74 -19.65
C TYR A 547 9.29 -0.50 -20.54
N ARG A 548 10.42 -0.66 -21.25
CA ARG A 548 10.68 -1.84 -22.10
C ARG A 548 10.67 -3.15 -21.30
N GLY A 549 11.35 -3.19 -20.15
CA GLY A 549 11.34 -4.36 -19.27
C GLY A 549 9.95 -4.71 -18.73
N ARG A 550 9.16 -3.69 -18.37
CA ARG A 550 7.79 -3.82 -17.88
C ARG A 550 6.84 -4.36 -18.96
N MET A 551 6.95 -3.88 -20.20
CA MET A 551 6.16 -4.38 -21.31
C MET A 551 6.51 -5.84 -21.66
N HIS A 552 7.79 -6.21 -21.64
CA HIS A 552 8.20 -7.59 -21.83
C HIS A 552 7.60 -8.54 -20.76
N ILE A 553 7.61 -8.12 -19.49
CA ILE A 553 6.97 -8.88 -18.39
C ILE A 553 5.46 -8.99 -18.61
N MET A 554 4.81 -7.89 -19.01
CA MET A 554 3.38 -7.85 -19.30
C MET A 554 2.98 -8.84 -20.39
N GLU A 555 3.73 -8.87 -21.50
CA GLU A 555 3.51 -9.80 -22.62
C GLU A 555 3.52 -11.26 -22.12
N LYS A 556 4.51 -11.62 -21.29
CA LYS A 556 4.62 -12.97 -20.70
C LYS A 556 3.46 -13.32 -19.77
N MET A 557 2.92 -12.36 -19.03
CA MET A 557 1.73 -12.58 -18.20
C MET A 557 0.48 -12.81 -19.07
N LEU A 558 0.33 -12.03 -20.14
CA LEU A 558 -0.81 -12.11 -21.06
C LEU A 558 -0.82 -13.37 -21.94
N GLU A 559 0.33 -14.02 -22.12
CA GLU A 559 0.42 -15.38 -22.69
C GLU A 559 -0.35 -16.41 -21.84
N THR A 560 -0.38 -16.25 -20.51
CA THR A 560 -1.09 -17.14 -19.58
C THR A 560 -2.57 -16.78 -19.43
N ILE A 561 -2.90 -15.50 -19.27
CA ILE A 561 -4.29 -15.02 -19.15
C ILE A 561 -4.45 -13.67 -19.86
N LYS A 562 -5.21 -13.65 -20.96
CA LYS A 562 -5.33 -12.46 -21.83
C LYS A 562 -6.23 -11.36 -21.25
N GLU A 563 -7.30 -11.76 -20.58
CA GLU A 563 -8.32 -10.89 -20.00
C GLU A 563 -8.86 -11.52 -18.71
N PRO A 564 -9.45 -10.73 -17.79
CA PRO A 564 -10.12 -11.28 -16.62
C PRO A 564 -11.15 -12.35 -17.00
N ARG A 565 -11.31 -13.38 -16.16
CA ARG A 565 -12.36 -14.39 -16.35
C ARG A 565 -13.73 -13.72 -16.36
N LYS A 566 -14.61 -14.18 -17.24
CA LYS A 566 -15.98 -13.65 -17.37
C LYS A 566 -16.88 -14.04 -16.20
N GLU A 567 -16.57 -15.13 -15.51
CA GLU A 567 -17.31 -15.63 -14.37
C GLU A 567 -16.38 -15.68 -13.15
N LEU A 568 -16.86 -15.24 -11.98
CA LEU A 568 -16.09 -15.42 -10.73
C LEU A 568 -16.14 -16.88 -10.31
N SER A 569 -15.18 -17.27 -9.47
CA SER A 569 -15.13 -18.60 -8.84
C SER A 569 -16.49 -19.03 -8.25
N PRO A 570 -16.85 -20.33 -8.35
CA PRO A 570 -18.06 -20.85 -7.72
C PRO A 570 -18.03 -20.78 -6.18
N PHE A 571 -16.85 -20.55 -5.59
CA PHE A 571 -16.69 -20.35 -4.15
C PHE A 571 -16.76 -18.88 -3.74
N ALA A 572 -16.69 -17.95 -4.70
CA ALA A 572 -16.83 -16.54 -4.42
C ALA A 572 -18.30 -16.20 -4.13
N PRO A 573 -18.59 -15.33 -3.16
CA PRO A 573 -19.95 -14.86 -2.92
C PRO A 573 -20.47 -14.15 -4.18
N ARG A 574 -21.73 -14.37 -4.53
CA ARG A 574 -22.45 -13.58 -5.53
C ARG A 574 -23.15 -12.43 -4.80
N ILE A 575 -22.85 -11.20 -5.20
CA ILE A 575 -23.46 -10.01 -4.62
C ILE A 575 -24.62 -9.57 -5.51
N ILE A 576 -25.84 -9.67 -4.98
CA ILE A 576 -27.04 -9.13 -5.59
C ILE A 576 -27.23 -7.72 -5.04
N ARG A 577 -27.26 -6.73 -5.92
CA ARG A 577 -27.48 -5.33 -5.57
C ARG A 577 -28.92 -4.92 -5.89
N THR A 578 -29.56 -4.24 -4.95
CA THR A 578 -30.81 -3.51 -5.19
C THR A 578 -30.78 -2.14 -4.52
N VAL A 579 -31.66 -1.25 -4.95
CA VAL A 579 -31.85 0.07 -4.34
C VAL A 579 -33.29 0.16 -3.86
N ILE A 580 -33.45 0.55 -2.60
CA ILE A 580 -34.74 0.74 -1.96
C ILE A 580 -34.92 2.19 -1.54
N ASP A 581 -36.15 2.55 -1.22
CA ASP A 581 -36.44 3.84 -0.59
C ASP A 581 -35.83 3.88 0.83
N PRO A 582 -35.00 4.90 1.17
CA PRO A 582 -34.39 5.03 2.50
C PRO A 582 -35.40 4.96 3.65
N ASP A 583 -36.64 5.45 3.45
CA ASP A 583 -37.68 5.41 4.46
C ASP A 583 -38.12 3.98 4.82
N LYS A 584 -37.86 3.02 3.92
CA LYS A 584 -38.24 1.60 4.08
C LYS A 584 -37.16 0.74 4.73
N ILE A 585 -35.96 1.26 4.93
CA ILE A 585 -34.84 0.54 5.60
C ILE A 585 -35.29 0.02 6.97
N ARG A 586 -36.03 0.83 7.73
CA ARG A 586 -36.56 0.45 9.06
C ARG A 586 -37.45 -0.79 9.02
N GLY A 587 -38.18 -1.01 7.93
CA GLY A 587 -39.03 -2.18 7.72
C GLY A 587 -38.25 -3.46 7.50
N ILE A 588 -37.11 -3.39 6.80
CA ILE A 588 -36.23 -4.53 6.55
C ILE A 588 -35.43 -4.90 7.79
N ILE A 589 -34.84 -3.92 8.47
CA ILE A 589 -34.06 -4.15 9.69
C ILE A 589 -35.00 -4.66 10.80
N GLY A 590 -36.16 -4.02 10.93
CA GLY A 590 -37.14 -4.29 11.97
C GLY A 590 -36.65 -3.86 13.37
N PRO A 591 -37.52 -3.96 14.40
CA PRO A 591 -37.16 -3.57 15.76
C PRO A 591 -35.94 -4.36 16.27
N GLY A 592 -34.85 -3.65 16.61
CA GLY A 592 -33.61 -4.25 17.11
C GLY A 592 -32.86 -5.17 16.11
N GLY A 593 -33.12 -5.03 14.81
CA GLY A 593 -32.51 -5.89 13.78
C GLY A 593 -33.12 -7.29 13.70
N LYS A 594 -34.31 -7.50 14.27
CA LYS A 594 -34.92 -8.83 14.36
C LYS A 594 -35.30 -9.41 12.99
N ILE A 595 -35.79 -8.58 12.07
CA ILE A 595 -36.26 -9.05 10.76
C ILE A 595 -35.06 -9.41 9.89
N ILE A 596 -34.08 -8.52 9.78
CA ILE A 596 -32.85 -8.78 9.00
C ILE A 596 -32.08 -10.00 9.51
N LYS A 597 -31.95 -10.18 10.83
CA LYS A 597 -31.34 -11.39 11.41
C LYS A 597 -32.08 -12.66 11.03
N LYS A 598 -33.42 -12.61 10.96
CA LYS A 598 -34.24 -13.74 10.54
C LYS A 598 -34.12 -14.03 9.04
N ILE A 599 -33.99 -13.01 8.19
CA ILE A 599 -33.67 -13.20 6.76
C ILE A 599 -32.34 -13.94 6.64
N ILE A 600 -31.30 -13.45 7.32
CA ILE A 600 -29.95 -14.05 7.34
C ILE A 600 -30.01 -15.50 7.84
N GLU A 601 -30.73 -15.77 8.94
CA GLU A 601 -30.86 -17.12 9.51
C GLU A 601 -31.58 -18.11 8.57
N GLU A 602 -32.64 -17.67 7.86
CA GLU A 602 -33.43 -18.53 6.97
C GLU A 602 -32.82 -18.73 5.57
N THR A 603 -31.90 -17.85 5.16
CA THR A 603 -31.31 -17.86 3.81
C THR A 603 -29.81 -18.17 3.83
N GLY A 604 -29.13 -17.94 4.95
CA GLY A 604 -27.68 -18.13 5.08
C GLY A 604 -26.85 -17.13 4.28
N VAL A 605 -27.44 -15.98 3.91
CA VAL A 605 -26.77 -14.91 3.16
C VAL A 605 -26.31 -13.81 4.09
N GLU A 606 -25.37 -12.99 3.64
CA GLU A 606 -25.01 -11.73 4.31
C GLU A 606 -25.76 -10.58 3.64
N ILE A 607 -26.21 -9.61 4.44
CA ILE A 607 -26.99 -8.47 3.97
C ILE A 607 -26.40 -7.20 4.57
N ASP A 608 -25.88 -6.33 3.72
CA ASP A 608 -25.44 -4.99 4.06
C ASP A 608 -26.46 -3.97 3.51
N ILE A 609 -26.87 -3.02 4.35
CA ILE A 609 -27.81 -1.96 3.98
C ILE A 609 -27.17 -0.62 4.32
N GLU A 610 -26.98 0.20 3.30
CA GLU A 610 -26.49 1.57 3.44
C GLU A 610 -27.63 2.54 3.76
N ASP A 611 -27.30 3.64 4.44
CA ASP A 611 -28.27 4.68 4.84
C ASP A 611 -28.94 5.38 3.63
N ASP A 612 -28.32 5.28 2.45
CA ASP A 612 -28.85 5.80 1.19
C ASP A 612 -29.81 4.85 0.46
N GLY A 613 -30.11 3.69 1.05
CA GLY A 613 -31.05 2.70 0.52
C GLY A 613 -30.41 1.66 -0.41
N ARG A 614 -29.08 1.66 -0.60
CA ARG A 614 -28.40 0.54 -1.28
C ARG A 614 -28.42 -0.70 -0.40
N VAL A 615 -28.79 -1.83 -0.99
CA VAL A 615 -28.81 -3.15 -0.32
C VAL A 615 -27.96 -4.12 -1.10
N PHE A 616 -26.98 -4.72 -0.41
CA PHE A 616 -26.09 -5.73 -0.94
C PHE A 616 -26.39 -7.07 -0.26
N ILE A 617 -26.73 -8.08 -1.06
CA ILE A 617 -27.00 -9.44 -0.60
C ILE A 617 -25.88 -10.34 -1.11
N ALA A 618 -24.98 -10.76 -0.22
CA ALA A 618 -23.89 -11.66 -0.55
C ALA A 618 -24.29 -13.12 -0.25
N ALA A 619 -24.32 -13.96 -1.29
CA ALA A 619 -24.69 -15.36 -1.18
C ALA A 619 -23.75 -16.26 -2.01
N ILE A 620 -23.27 -17.36 -1.42
CA ILE A 620 -22.51 -18.38 -2.18
C ILE A 620 -23.45 -19.12 -3.14
N ASP A 621 -24.65 -19.47 -2.66
CA ASP A 621 -25.71 -20.07 -3.49
C ASP A 621 -26.61 -18.99 -4.08
N GLN A 622 -26.74 -18.98 -5.40
CA GLN A 622 -27.58 -18.04 -6.13
C GLN A 622 -29.06 -18.17 -5.73
N ALA A 623 -29.54 -19.38 -5.44
CA ALA A 623 -30.93 -19.59 -5.04
C ALA A 623 -31.22 -18.97 -3.66
N ALA A 624 -30.28 -19.10 -2.72
CA ALA A 624 -30.35 -18.43 -1.42
C ALA A 624 -30.38 -16.90 -1.55
N GLY A 625 -29.52 -16.33 -2.40
CA GLY A 625 -29.50 -14.89 -2.68
C GLY A 625 -30.82 -14.39 -3.26
N GLN A 626 -31.38 -15.09 -4.25
CA GLN A 626 -32.69 -14.75 -4.83
C GLN A 626 -33.83 -14.88 -3.83
N LYS A 627 -33.78 -15.88 -2.94
CA LYS A 627 -34.76 -16.03 -1.86
C LYS A 627 -34.71 -14.83 -0.91
N ALA A 628 -33.52 -14.38 -0.51
CA ALA A 628 -33.37 -13.20 0.34
C ALA A 628 -33.86 -11.92 -0.36
N MET A 629 -33.52 -11.75 -1.64
CA MET A 629 -34.00 -10.64 -2.46
C MET A 629 -35.54 -10.61 -2.53
N HIS A 630 -36.16 -11.76 -2.77
CA HIS A 630 -37.62 -11.86 -2.81
C HIS A 630 -38.28 -11.52 -1.46
N ILE A 631 -37.69 -11.95 -0.35
CA ILE A 631 -38.16 -11.59 1.00
C ILE A 631 -38.10 -10.07 1.19
N ILE A 632 -36.97 -9.44 0.83
CA ILE A 632 -36.79 -7.99 0.92
C ILE A 632 -37.81 -7.25 0.06
N GLU A 633 -37.98 -7.67 -1.19
CA GLU A 633 -38.97 -7.08 -2.12
C GLU A 633 -40.38 -7.14 -1.53
N CYS A 634 -40.80 -8.28 -1.00
CA CYS A 634 -42.12 -8.43 -0.37
C CYS A 634 -42.30 -7.50 0.84
N LEU A 635 -41.26 -7.29 1.66
CA LEU A 635 -41.31 -6.40 2.83
C LEU A 635 -41.47 -4.93 2.43
N ILE A 636 -40.81 -4.50 1.36
CA ILE A 636 -40.84 -3.08 0.91
C ILE A 636 -41.95 -2.79 -0.11
N GLN A 637 -42.58 -3.83 -0.68
CA GLN A 637 -43.57 -3.67 -1.72
C GLN A 637 -44.82 -2.98 -1.17
N ASP A 638 -45.19 -1.85 -1.77
CA ASP A 638 -46.45 -1.18 -1.50
C ASP A 638 -47.54 -1.60 -2.47
N VAL A 639 -48.78 -1.54 -1.99
CA VAL A 639 -49.94 -1.74 -2.84
C VAL A 639 -50.20 -0.45 -3.61
N GLN A 640 -50.01 -0.51 -4.93
CA GLN A 640 -50.28 0.60 -5.84
C GLN A 640 -51.77 0.65 -6.17
N VAL A 641 -52.40 1.77 -5.84
CA VAL A 641 -53.80 2.03 -6.20
C VAL A 641 -53.93 2.02 -7.73
N GLY A 642 -54.90 1.26 -8.24
CA GLY A 642 -55.16 1.06 -9.67
C GLY A 642 -54.54 -0.22 -10.25
N LYS A 643 -53.56 -0.85 -9.58
CA LYS A 643 -52.92 -2.08 -10.03
C LYS A 643 -53.76 -3.32 -9.68
N THR A 644 -53.71 -4.33 -10.55
CA THR A 644 -54.35 -5.63 -10.36
C THR A 644 -53.36 -6.63 -9.77
N TYR A 645 -53.79 -7.36 -8.75
CA TYR A 645 -53.04 -8.37 -8.02
C TYR A 645 -53.77 -9.71 -8.06
N VAL A 646 -53.03 -10.82 -7.98
CA VAL A 646 -53.59 -12.13 -7.65
C VAL A 646 -53.40 -12.28 -6.16
N GLY A 647 -54.49 -12.31 -5.40
CA GLY A 647 -54.44 -12.37 -3.94
C GLY A 647 -55.18 -13.58 -3.40
N LYS A 648 -54.74 -14.07 -2.24
CA LYS A 648 -55.33 -15.24 -1.58
C LYS A 648 -56.37 -14.80 -0.57
N VAL A 649 -57.55 -15.41 -0.58
CA VAL A 649 -58.58 -15.14 0.41
C VAL A 649 -58.14 -15.69 1.77
N THR A 650 -57.87 -14.82 2.73
CA THR A 650 -57.42 -15.22 4.07
C THR A 650 -58.58 -15.42 5.04
N LYS A 651 -59.65 -14.64 4.88
CA LYS A 651 -60.83 -14.72 5.76
C LYS A 651 -62.10 -14.21 5.07
N ILE A 652 -63.22 -14.90 5.28
CA ILE A 652 -64.53 -14.46 4.79
C ILE A 652 -65.37 -13.90 5.94
N MET A 653 -66.11 -12.84 5.66
CA MET A 653 -67.11 -12.24 6.54
C MET A 653 -68.40 -11.97 5.76
N ASP A 654 -69.52 -11.80 6.46
CA ASP A 654 -70.84 -11.54 5.84
C ASP A 654 -70.85 -10.33 4.88
N PHE A 655 -69.95 -9.36 5.09
CA PHE A 655 -69.88 -8.12 4.31
C PHE A 655 -68.76 -8.09 3.25
N GLY A 656 -67.90 -9.10 3.19
CA GLY A 656 -66.80 -9.15 2.23
C GLY A 656 -65.73 -10.20 2.53
N ALA A 657 -64.74 -10.28 1.66
CA ALA A 657 -63.60 -11.19 1.80
C ALA A 657 -62.31 -10.38 2.03
N PHE A 658 -61.50 -10.78 3.01
CA PHE A 658 -60.14 -10.30 3.17
C PHE A 658 -59.23 -11.08 2.23
N VAL A 659 -58.46 -10.33 1.45
CA VAL A 659 -57.57 -10.86 0.42
C VAL A 659 -56.19 -10.32 0.66
N GLU A 660 -55.25 -11.23 0.89
CA GLU A 660 -53.83 -10.92 0.99
C GLU A 660 -53.28 -10.73 -0.42
N VAL A 661 -52.88 -9.50 -0.74
CA VAL A 661 -52.37 -9.12 -2.07
C VAL A 661 -50.84 -9.12 -2.15
N ILE A 662 -50.18 -9.02 -1.00
CA ILE A 662 -48.74 -9.23 -0.84
C ILE A 662 -48.58 -10.22 0.30
N PRO A 663 -48.05 -11.43 0.05
CA PRO A 663 -47.91 -12.45 1.08
C PRO A 663 -47.07 -11.96 2.26
N GLY A 664 -47.49 -12.31 3.47
CA GLY A 664 -46.67 -12.16 4.66
C GLY A 664 -45.43 -13.04 4.56
N VAL A 665 -44.28 -12.49 4.96
CA VAL A 665 -43.00 -13.20 4.91
C VAL A 665 -42.35 -13.16 6.28
N LEU A 666 -41.68 -14.24 6.68
CA LEU A 666 -40.98 -14.36 7.96
C LEU A 666 -41.85 -14.09 9.21
N GLY A 667 -43.16 -14.33 9.14
CA GLY A 667 -44.09 -14.09 10.25
C GLY A 667 -44.46 -12.61 10.44
N VAL A 668 -44.09 -11.74 9.50
CA VAL A 668 -44.67 -10.40 9.35
C VAL A 668 -45.98 -10.53 8.56
N PRO A 669 -47.10 -9.96 9.05
CA PRO A 669 -48.36 -9.99 8.31
C PRO A 669 -48.21 -9.36 6.93
N GLY A 670 -48.75 -10.00 5.90
CA GLY A 670 -48.79 -9.46 4.55
C GLY A 670 -49.68 -8.23 4.43
N LYS A 671 -49.76 -7.66 3.22
CA LYS A 671 -50.70 -6.56 2.95
C LYS A 671 -52.06 -7.15 2.55
N GLU A 672 -53.01 -7.06 3.48
CA GLU A 672 -54.39 -7.46 3.27
C GLU A 672 -55.27 -6.27 2.87
N GLY A 673 -56.22 -6.54 1.97
CA GLY A 673 -57.28 -5.60 1.64
C GLY A 673 -58.66 -6.27 1.67
N LEU A 674 -59.70 -5.46 1.84
CA LEU A 674 -61.07 -5.92 1.88
C LEU A 674 -61.72 -5.81 0.49
N VAL A 675 -62.21 -6.93 -0.03
CA VAL A 675 -63.16 -6.95 -1.15
C VAL A 675 -64.57 -6.94 -0.56
N HIS A 676 -65.25 -5.81 -0.64
CA HIS A 676 -66.64 -5.70 -0.21
C HIS A 676 -67.56 -6.58 -1.09
N ILE A 677 -68.65 -7.11 -0.53
CA ILE A 677 -69.56 -8.03 -1.23
C ILE A 677 -70.06 -7.46 -2.58
N SER A 678 -70.28 -6.15 -2.66
CA SER A 678 -70.71 -5.44 -3.88
C SER A 678 -69.63 -5.34 -4.98
N GLN A 679 -68.39 -5.71 -4.67
CA GLN A 679 -67.22 -5.63 -5.56
C GLN A 679 -66.67 -7.02 -5.94
N LEU A 680 -67.34 -8.11 -5.54
CA LEU A 680 -66.93 -9.49 -5.81
C LEU A 680 -67.27 -9.99 -7.23
N ALA A 681 -68.42 -9.57 -7.77
CA ALA A 681 -68.94 -10.00 -9.07
C ALA A 681 -69.74 -8.88 -9.76
N GLU A 682 -70.00 -9.01 -11.07
CA GLU A 682 -70.84 -8.04 -11.79
C GLU A 682 -72.32 -8.14 -11.42
N GLU A 683 -72.78 -9.36 -11.16
CA GLU A 683 -74.13 -9.73 -10.74
C GLU A 683 -74.34 -9.56 -9.23
N ARG A 684 -75.61 -9.54 -8.80
CA ARG A 684 -75.97 -9.32 -7.39
C ARG A 684 -75.69 -10.58 -6.58
N VAL A 685 -74.67 -10.52 -5.74
CA VAL A 685 -74.24 -11.60 -4.86
C VAL A 685 -75.06 -11.57 -3.56
N GLY A 686 -75.67 -12.70 -3.18
CA GLY A 686 -76.43 -12.85 -1.95
C GLY A 686 -75.54 -13.13 -0.73
N LYS A 687 -74.57 -14.05 -0.87
CA LYS A 687 -73.58 -14.39 0.15
C LYS A 687 -72.17 -14.43 -0.42
N VAL A 688 -71.16 -14.07 0.37
CA VAL A 688 -69.75 -14.02 -0.09
C VAL A 688 -69.25 -15.42 -0.46
N GLU A 689 -69.70 -16.45 0.28
CA GLU A 689 -69.33 -17.85 0.09
C GLU A 689 -69.83 -18.44 -1.24
N ASP A 690 -70.81 -17.80 -1.88
CA ASP A 690 -71.32 -18.21 -3.19
C ASP A 690 -70.30 -17.93 -4.31
N VAL A 691 -69.33 -17.04 -4.06
CA VAL A 691 -68.41 -16.52 -5.09
C VAL A 691 -66.95 -16.84 -4.79
N VAL A 692 -66.55 -16.88 -3.53
CA VAL A 692 -65.16 -17.14 -3.11
C VAL A 692 -65.14 -17.97 -1.82
N ARG A 693 -64.11 -18.80 -1.64
CA ARG A 693 -63.86 -19.58 -0.43
C ARG A 693 -62.54 -19.17 0.22
N GLU A 694 -62.41 -19.43 1.52
CA GLU A 694 -61.13 -19.24 2.20
C GLU A 694 -60.05 -20.11 1.55
N GLY A 695 -58.92 -19.51 1.23
CA GLY A 695 -57.83 -20.15 0.50
C GLY A 695 -57.85 -19.95 -1.02
N ASP A 696 -58.94 -19.44 -1.61
CA ASP A 696 -59.02 -19.21 -3.06
C ASP A 696 -58.06 -18.09 -3.53
N GLU A 697 -57.43 -18.28 -4.69
CA GLU A 697 -56.68 -17.23 -5.38
C GLU A 697 -57.59 -16.47 -6.34
N ILE A 698 -57.75 -15.16 -6.10
CA ILE A 698 -58.66 -14.31 -6.86
C ILE A 698 -57.96 -13.06 -7.40
N LEU A 699 -58.34 -12.68 -8.63
CA LEU A 699 -57.86 -11.45 -9.28
C LEU A 699 -58.57 -10.24 -8.67
N VAL A 700 -57.82 -9.30 -8.11
CA VAL A 700 -58.36 -8.12 -7.41
C VAL A 700 -57.59 -6.85 -7.78
N LYS A 701 -58.29 -5.74 -7.97
CA LYS A 701 -57.69 -4.43 -8.25
C LYS A 701 -57.73 -3.56 -7.00
N ALA A 702 -56.62 -2.91 -6.68
CA ALA A 702 -56.57 -1.95 -5.58
C ALA A 702 -57.31 -0.66 -5.98
N ILE A 703 -58.37 -0.30 -5.25
CA ILE A 703 -59.23 0.86 -5.57
C ILE A 703 -59.04 2.04 -4.60
N GLY A 704 -58.08 1.94 -3.69
CA GLY A 704 -57.72 3.00 -2.75
C GLY A 704 -57.78 2.53 -1.30
N PHE A 705 -57.82 3.48 -0.36
CA PHE A 705 -57.94 3.21 1.08
C PHE A 705 -59.28 3.72 1.61
N ASP A 706 -59.81 3.10 2.65
CA ASP A 706 -60.99 3.59 3.37
C ASP A 706 -60.64 4.76 4.32
N GLN A 707 -61.66 5.32 4.97
CA GLN A 707 -61.47 6.44 5.93
C GLN A 707 -60.66 6.04 7.17
N GLN A 708 -60.42 4.74 7.38
CA GLN A 708 -59.60 4.18 8.47
C GLN A 708 -58.22 3.70 7.98
N GLY A 709 -57.85 4.00 6.72
CA GLY A 709 -56.57 3.62 6.13
C GLY A 709 -56.46 2.16 5.69
N ARG A 710 -57.56 1.41 5.61
CA ARG A 710 -57.56 0.01 5.17
C ARG A 710 -57.68 -0.08 3.65
N LEU A 711 -56.91 -0.99 3.05
CA LEU A 711 -56.87 -1.18 1.61
C LEU A 711 -58.22 -1.73 1.09
N LYS A 712 -58.79 -1.06 0.09
CA LYS A 712 -59.98 -1.51 -0.63
C LYS A 712 -59.60 -2.21 -1.93
N LEU A 713 -60.23 -3.36 -2.16
CA LEU A 713 -60.00 -4.19 -3.33
C LEU A 713 -61.31 -4.42 -4.10
N SER A 714 -61.22 -4.56 -5.43
CA SER A 714 -62.36 -4.90 -6.30
C SER A 714 -62.01 -6.00 -7.29
N ARG A 715 -62.73 -7.12 -7.21
CA ARG A 715 -62.66 -8.20 -8.21
C ARG A 715 -63.44 -7.83 -9.47
N LYS A 716 -64.55 -7.11 -9.32
CA LYS A 716 -65.38 -6.60 -10.42
C LYS A 716 -64.59 -5.72 -11.38
N GLU A 717 -63.83 -4.76 -10.88
CA GLU A 717 -63.00 -3.91 -11.74
C GLU A 717 -61.84 -4.66 -12.38
N ALA A 718 -61.24 -5.62 -11.66
CA ALA A 718 -60.17 -6.46 -12.19
C ALA A 718 -60.65 -7.32 -13.37
N LEU A 719 -61.88 -7.85 -13.30
CA LEU A 719 -62.51 -8.65 -14.35
C LEU A 719 -62.93 -7.79 -15.56
N ARG A 720 -63.29 -6.52 -15.36
CA ARG A 720 -63.61 -5.59 -16.45
C ARG A 720 -62.41 -5.17 -17.28
N ALA A 721 -61.23 -5.05 -16.67
CA ALA A 721 -60.00 -4.65 -17.36
C ALA A 721 -59.39 -5.75 -18.26
N LYS A 722 -59.91 -6.99 -18.20
CA LYS A 722 -59.49 -8.13 -19.03
C LYS A 722 -60.35 -8.36 -20.29
N LYS A 723 -61.48 -7.67 -20.41
CA LYS A 723 -62.28 -7.56 -21.64
C LYS A 723 -61.79 -6.36 -22.44
#